data_AF-A0A558GLR3-F1
#
_entry.id   AF-A0A558GLR3-F1
#
_cell.length_a   1.000
_cell.length_b   1.000
_cell.length_c   1.000
_cell.angle_alpha   90.00
_cell.angle_beta   90.00
_cell.angle_gamma   90.00
#
_symmetry.space_group_name_H-M   'P 1'
#
loop_
_entity.id
_entity.type
_entity.pdbx_description
1 polymer ?
#
loop_
_entity_poly.entity_id
_entity_poly.type
_entity_poly.pdbx_seq_one_letter_code
_entity_poly.pdbx_strand_id
1 'polypeptide(L)'
;VTFVSGFEELLTENAADATWLEQIATAFEAAGSGSLPETALNSALIQYAPPGQVGLNDIGALNAAQLKAWLGGAGNVARLEVLLKEPGLDPVVVAKWWAGLGHTAADDGSIEPDEGQKLLIETLPWAIGNLNGVTATARNLANRIRLVTEQKRIKAELAGTPESLFTSTGRSIPNPHWIRLQTQQKALDGIGQALVNAGASGQAVLLGFDLTDGSPKAQVSAANPDTADNVTYAVSGMLITPQSGFNDWATNAANLQSRQRLNDRSKSFAVVAWINYDPPNPATVSSGDAARAGGERFVADLRGFNAVRDGLGNRTPETLNVLGHSYGTTVTSDALAAADLRVASFTMLGSAGVEKEIRNAEELHVPEGQVYASEAEPDALARWGRSQRQDPRMESFHAKVFSSEAATIDGTQFHGTTEHNSLVHRKDGDGYGYLDRGTTALYEAALTTTGHGDRILPGESLSRPSSELRQISSPGRVNRMSYQPKARHKVPSLLAALVFAAMTLSACTPTTTENPMTGSSNRSDPATVKAQVEELKQALADLHAFKTETQQAIGPQKWSDEGLRNSFCTTPDGEEGVNYVVLSQTSDPVDLEASVDVVKSFWESKGFNTRIETNPRDPGLIRLYADQNGGQLVSYTANVLGSGLEMDSACVAGDQAAIYKELYPENFGLPSSPSPSP
;
A
#
# COMPACT_ATOMS: atom_id res chain seq x y z
N VAL A 1 9.48 -34.88 -43.78
CA VAL A 1 10.04 -34.24 -44.99
C VAL A 1 10.97 -35.26 -45.65
N THR A 2 10.72 -35.63 -46.91
CA THR A 2 11.63 -36.48 -47.69
C THR A 2 12.78 -35.65 -48.25
N PHE A 3 13.91 -36.27 -48.62
CA PHE A 3 15.03 -35.55 -49.27
C PHE A 3 14.58 -34.77 -50.50
N VAL A 4 13.66 -35.34 -51.29
CA VAL A 4 13.12 -34.71 -52.51
C VAL A 4 12.27 -33.49 -52.16
N SER A 5 11.35 -33.61 -51.20
CA SER A 5 10.50 -32.49 -50.78
C SER A 5 11.30 -31.36 -50.11
N GLY A 6 12.35 -31.69 -49.35
CA GLY A 6 13.23 -30.67 -48.75
C GLY A 6 14.14 -29.98 -49.77
N PHE A 7 14.51 -30.65 -50.86
CA PHE A 7 15.26 -30.05 -51.95
C PHE A 7 14.40 -29.10 -52.81
N GLU A 8 13.13 -29.46 -53.05
CA GLU A 8 12.17 -28.56 -53.72
C GLU A 8 11.88 -27.30 -52.89
N GLU A 9 11.80 -27.43 -51.57
CA GLU A 9 11.64 -26.31 -50.65
C GLU A 9 12.87 -25.39 -50.67
N LEU A 10 14.09 -25.96 -50.61
CA LEU A 10 15.35 -25.21 -50.75
C LEU A 10 15.47 -24.49 -52.11
N LEU A 11 15.03 -25.12 -53.21
CA LEU A 11 15.04 -24.48 -54.53
C LEU A 11 14.03 -23.33 -54.61
N THR A 12 12.89 -23.46 -53.92
CA THR A 12 11.88 -22.42 -53.84
C THR A 12 12.38 -21.22 -53.03
N GLU A 13 13.03 -21.47 -51.89
CA GLU A 13 13.70 -20.44 -51.10
C GLU A 13 14.80 -19.73 -51.90
N ASN A 14 15.69 -20.49 -52.57
CA ASN A 14 16.74 -19.91 -53.40
C ASN A 14 16.18 -19.05 -54.56
N ALA A 15 15.04 -19.44 -55.15
CA ALA A 15 14.39 -18.65 -56.19
C ALA A 15 13.77 -17.36 -55.62
N ALA A 16 13.21 -17.41 -54.41
CA ALA A 16 12.72 -16.24 -53.71
C ALA A 16 13.87 -15.27 -53.35
N ASP A 17 15.01 -15.79 -52.89
CA ASP A 17 16.20 -15.01 -52.59
C ASP A 17 16.80 -14.36 -53.85
N ALA A 18 16.86 -15.10 -54.96
CA ALA A 18 17.31 -14.54 -56.24
C ALA A 18 16.39 -13.41 -56.72
N THR A 19 15.07 -13.58 -56.57
CA THR A 19 14.08 -12.55 -56.92
C THR A 19 14.24 -11.30 -56.03
N TRP A 20 14.49 -11.48 -54.73
CA TRP A 20 14.74 -10.38 -53.80
C TRP A 20 16.02 -9.61 -54.15
N LEU A 21 17.10 -10.31 -54.48
CA LEU A 21 18.36 -9.69 -54.92
C LEU A 21 18.21 -8.91 -56.23
N GLU A 22 17.47 -9.44 -57.20
CA GLU A 22 17.18 -8.73 -58.46
C GLU A 22 16.36 -7.46 -58.23
N GLN A 23 15.39 -7.48 -57.32
CA GLN A 23 14.60 -6.30 -56.97
C GLN A 23 15.46 -5.22 -56.33
N ILE A 24 16.38 -5.59 -55.43
CA ILE A 24 17.34 -4.65 -54.83
C ILE A 24 18.25 -4.07 -55.90
N ALA A 25 18.86 -4.92 -56.75
CA ALA A 25 19.73 -4.46 -57.83
C ALA A 25 19.00 -3.48 -58.76
N THR A 26 17.78 -3.81 -59.17
CA THR A 26 16.92 -2.95 -60.00
C THR A 26 16.63 -1.62 -59.33
N ALA A 27 16.37 -1.61 -58.02
CA ALA A 27 16.13 -0.38 -57.26
C ALA A 27 17.37 0.53 -57.23
N PHE A 28 18.56 -0.04 -57.05
CA PHE A 28 19.82 0.71 -57.11
C PHE A 28 20.15 1.20 -58.53
N GLU A 29 19.90 0.39 -59.56
CA GLU A 29 20.07 0.80 -60.97
C GLU A 29 19.11 1.94 -61.35
N ALA A 30 17.85 1.85 -60.94
CA ALA A 30 16.84 2.88 -61.17
C ALA A 30 17.15 4.19 -60.43
N ALA A 31 17.80 4.11 -59.26
CA ALA A 31 18.23 5.28 -58.49
C ALA A 31 19.42 6.03 -59.13
N GLY A 32 20.18 5.40 -60.03
CA GLY A 32 21.30 6.01 -60.73
C GLY A 32 22.56 6.17 -59.87
N SER A 33 23.39 7.19 -60.15
CA SER A 33 24.63 7.47 -59.43
C SER A 33 24.44 8.52 -58.32
N GLY A 34 24.94 8.24 -57.11
CA GLY A 34 24.96 9.18 -55.99
C GLY A 34 25.53 8.56 -54.72
N SER A 35 25.71 9.38 -53.67
CA SER A 35 26.01 8.90 -52.32
C SER A 35 24.82 9.13 -51.40
N LEU A 36 24.28 8.06 -50.82
CA LEU A 36 23.35 8.16 -49.70
C LEU A 36 24.18 8.25 -48.41
N PRO A 37 24.01 9.30 -47.59
CA PRO A 37 24.59 9.33 -46.27
C PRO A 37 24.13 8.10 -45.47
N GLU A 38 25.01 7.53 -44.65
CA GLU A 38 24.68 6.39 -43.77
C GLU A 38 23.46 6.70 -42.88
N THR A 39 23.29 7.97 -42.51
CA THR A 39 22.11 8.49 -41.79
C THR A 39 20.80 8.35 -42.58
N ALA A 40 20.82 8.48 -43.91
CA ALA A 40 19.65 8.31 -44.77
C ALA A 40 19.31 6.81 -44.95
N LEU A 41 20.32 5.96 -45.08
CA LEU A 41 20.15 4.50 -45.09
C LEU A 41 19.59 3.97 -43.77
N ASN A 42 20.12 4.43 -42.64
CA ASN A 42 19.62 4.05 -41.32
C ASN A 42 18.18 4.52 -41.09
N SER A 43 17.82 5.72 -41.59
CA SER A 43 16.44 6.20 -41.55
C SER A 43 15.49 5.34 -42.38
N ALA A 44 15.91 4.95 -43.59
CA ALA A 44 15.12 4.08 -44.45
C ALA A 44 14.96 2.67 -43.83
N LEU A 45 16.04 2.11 -43.26
CA LEU A 45 15.98 0.84 -42.53
C LEU A 45 14.98 0.91 -41.38
N ILE A 46 15.03 1.95 -40.54
CA ILE A 46 14.11 2.13 -39.42
C ILE A 46 12.66 2.36 -39.88
N GLN A 47 12.46 3.04 -41.01
CA GLN A 47 11.15 3.32 -41.58
C GLN A 47 10.48 2.08 -42.18
N TYR A 48 11.24 1.20 -42.83
CA TYR A 48 10.72 0.02 -43.52
C TYR A 48 10.96 -1.31 -42.79
N ALA A 49 11.66 -1.29 -41.66
CA ALA A 49 11.95 -2.49 -40.89
C ALA A 49 10.65 -3.15 -40.37
N PRO A 50 10.52 -4.49 -40.50
CA PRO A 50 9.44 -5.26 -39.89
C PRO A 50 9.30 -5.01 -38.38
N PRO A 51 8.09 -5.21 -37.79
CA PRO A 51 7.90 -5.24 -36.35
C PRO A 51 8.94 -6.17 -35.66
N GLY A 52 9.51 -5.73 -34.54
CA GLY A 52 10.52 -6.49 -33.79
C GLY A 52 11.98 -6.29 -34.25
N GLN A 53 12.24 -5.64 -35.39
CA GLN A 53 13.61 -5.34 -35.86
C GLN A 53 14.09 -3.91 -35.54
N VAL A 54 13.26 -3.09 -34.89
CA VAL A 54 13.59 -1.72 -34.46
C VAL A 54 13.31 -1.65 -32.97
N GLY A 55 14.36 -1.41 -32.19
CA GLY A 55 14.29 -1.17 -30.75
C GLY A 55 14.39 0.31 -30.40
N LEU A 56 14.31 0.63 -29.11
CA LEU A 56 14.42 2.01 -28.64
C LEU A 56 15.73 2.67 -29.04
N ASN A 57 16.86 1.95 -28.99
CA ASN A 57 18.17 2.50 -29.39
C ASN A 57 18.20 2.98 -30.84
N ASP A 58 17.53 2.26 -31.76
CA ASP A 58 17.46 2.64 -33.17
C ASP A 58 16.64 3.92 -33.34
N ILE A 59 15.53 4.03 -32.61
CA ILE A 59 14.68 5.24 -32.60
C ILE A 59 15.45 6.42 -31.98
N GLY A 60 16.25 6.17 -30.95
CA GLY A 60 17.08 7.18 -30.28
C GLY A 60 18.23 7.70 -31.14
N ALA A 61 18.63 6.99 -32.19
CA ALA A 61 19.65 7.45 -33.14
C ALA A 61 19.11 8.41 -34.21
N LEU A 62 17.79 8.58 -34.30
CA LEU A 62 17.15 9.51 -35.23
C LEU A 62 17.29 10.95 -34.74
N ASN A 63 17.67 11.87 -35.62
CA ASN A 63 17.50 13.29 -35.33
C ASN A 63 16.02 13.70 -35.33
N ALA A 64 15.71 14.91 -34.87
CA ALA A 64 14.33 15.37 -34.73
C ALA A 64 13.50 15.32 -36.04
N ALA A 65 14.11 15.66 -37.18
CA ALA A 65 13.44 15.61 -38.48
C ALA A 65 13.13 14.17 -38.92
N GLN A 66 14.09 13.26 -38.71
CA GLN A 66 13.94 11.83 -39.01
C GLN A 66 12.90 11.18 -38.08
N LEU A 67 12.93 11.48 -36.78
CA LEU A 67 11.95 10.99 -35.82
C LEU A 67 10.54 11.46 -36.19
N LYS A 68 10.39 12.73 -36.58
CA LYS A 68 9.11 13.26 -37.08
C LYS A 68 8.61 12.56 -38.33
N ALA A 69 9.49 12.32 -39.30
CA ALA A 69 9.13 11.57 -40.50
C ALA A 69 8.72 10.13 -40.17
N TRP A 70 9.44 9.48 -39.26
CA TRP A 70 9.15 8.11 -38.83
C TRP A 70 7.81 8.01 -38.10
N LEU A 71 7.53 8.91 -37.15
CA LEU A 71 6.24 8.96 -36.43
C LEU A 71 5.05 9.25 -37.37
N GLY A 72 5.30 9.95 -38.49
CA GLY A 72 4.30 10.18 -39.54
C GLY A 72 3.94 8.93 -40.36
N GLY A 73 4.75 7.86 -40.26
CA GLY A 73 4.47 6.56 -40.88
C GLY A 73 3.29 5.85 -40.22
N ALA A 74 2.42 5.24 -41.04
CA ALA A 74 1.25 4.53 -40.53
C ALA A 74 1.65 3.40 -39.55
N GLY A 75 1.11 3.44 -38.34
CA GLY A 75 1.34 2.42 -37.30
C GLY A 75 2.60 2.61 -36.46
N ASN A 76 3.51 3.54 -36.80
CA ASN A 76 4.78 3.70 -36.05
C ASN A 76 4.58 4.27 -34.65
N VAL A 77 3.59 5.15 -34.43
CA VAL A 77 3.21 5.61 -33.09
C VAL A 77 2.76 4.44 -32.21
N ALA A 78 1.89 3.57 -32.72
CA ALA A 78 1.42 2.39 -32.00
C ALA A 78 2.57 1.41 -31.72
N ARG A 79 3.49 1.23 -32.68
CA ARG A 79 4.70 0.43 -32.51
C ARG A 79 5.58 0.96 -31.38
N LEU A 80 5.84 2.27 -31.34
CA LEU A 80 6.60 2.89 -30.25
C LEU A 80 5.86 2.73 -28.91
N GLU A 81 4.55 2.94 -28.89
CA GLU A 81 3.73 2.74 -27.70
C GLU A 81 3.86 1.32 -27.14
N VAL A 82 3.89 0.28 -27.99
CA VAL A 82 4.13 -1.10 -27.54
C VAL A 82 5.49 -1.22 -26.89
N LEU A 83 6.57 -0.73 -27.53
CA LEU A 83 7.94 -0.78 -26.99
C LEU A 83 8.05 -0.08 -25.63
N LEU A 84 7.38 1.06 -25.45
CA LEU A 84 7.42 1.82 -24.19
C LEU A 84 6.54 1.21 -23.08
N LYS A 85 5.64 0.29 -23.44
CA LYS A 85 4.75 -0.42 -22.52
C LYS A 85 5.23 -1.82 -22.17
N GLU A 86 6.31 -2.31 -22.78
CA GLU A 86 6.81 -3.65 -22.51
C GLU A 86 7.08 -3.82 -21.00
N PRO A 87 6.42 -4.79 -20.34
CA PRO A 87 6.65 -5.05 -18.92
C PRO A 87 8.13 -5.34 -18.66
N GLY A 88 8.69 -4.69 -17.65
CA GLY A 88 10.10 -4.90 -17.26
C GLY A 88 11.12 -4.14 -18.11
N LEU A 89 10.69 -3.16 -18.91
CA LEU A 89 11.62 -2.26 -19.60
C LEU A 89 12.58 -1.60 -18.59
N ASP A 90 13.87 -1.89 -18.73
CA ASP A 90 14.90 -1.43 -17.78
C ASP A 90 15.03 0.10 -17.81
N PRO A 91 14.80 0.80 -16.68
CA PRO A 91 14.93 2.25 -16.60
C PRO A 91 16.31 2.78 -17.03
N VAL A 92 17.38 1.98 -16.94
CA VAL A 92 18.72 2.36 -17.42
C VAL A 92 18.76 2.44 -18.94
N VAL A 93 18.13 1.47 -19.63
CA VAL A 93 18.01 1.46 -21.09
C VAL A 93 17.15 2.64 -21.54
N VAL A 94 16.04 2.90 -20.84
CA VAL A 94 15.18 4.07 -21.11
C VAL A 94 15.97 5.37 -20.94
N ALA A 95 16.72 5.53 -19.84
CA ALA A 95 17.47 6.77 -19.59
C ALA A 95 18.51 7.04 -20.68
N LYS A 96 19.20 5.99 -21.15
CA LYS A 96 20.15 6.11 -22.27
C LYS A 96 19.45 6.50 -23.57
N TRP A 97 18.34 5.84 -23.89
CA TRP A 97 17.54 6.17 -25.07
C TRP A 97 17.01 7.61 -25.02
N TRP A 98 16.40 7.98 -23.89
CA TRP A 98 15.83 9.30 -23.67
C TRP A 98 16.89 10.39 -23.78
N ALA A 99 18.05 10.20 -23.16
CA ALA A 99 19.17 11.13 -23.26
C ALA A 99 19.69 11.26 -24.70
N GLY A 100 19.71 10.17 -25.47
CA GLY A 100 20.12 10.15 -26.88
C GLY A 100 19.27 11.04 -27.80
N LEU A 101 18.02 11.32 -27.43
CA LEU A 101 17.12 12.22 -28.16
C LEU A 101 17.46 13.71 -27.99
N GLY A 102 18.41 14.03 -27.09
CA GLY A 102 18.90 15.40 -26.83
C GLY A 102 18.15 16.12 -25.72
N HIS A 103 18.92 16.80 -24.86
CA HIS A 103 18.43 17.80 -23.91
C HIS A 103 19.48 18.90 -23.75
N THR A 104 19.02 20.10 -23.40
CA THR A 104 19.89 21.24 -23.13
C THR A 104 19.92 21.51 -21.63
N ALA A 105 21.11 21.58 -21.05
CA ALA A 105 21.31 22.17 -19.72
C ALA A 105 21.43 23.68 -19.88
N ALA A 106 20.50 24.44 -19.32
CA ALA A 106 20.53 25.90 -19.34
C ALA A 106 21.53 26.45 -18.30
N ASP A 107 21.89 27.74 -18.44
CA ASP A 107 22.85 28.41 -17.56
C ASP A 107 22.43 28.44 -16.08
N ASP A 108 21.13 28.36 -15.80
CA ASP A 108 20.58 28.30 -14.44
C ASP A 108 20.53 26.86 -13.87
N GLY A 109 21.08 25.89 -14.59
CA GLY A 109 21.12 24.48 -14.24
C GLY A 109 19.83 23.72 -14.54
N SER A 110 18.82 24.34 -15.16
CA SER A 110 17.62 23.64 -15.61
C SER A 110 17.91 22.70 -16.79
N ILE A 111 17.16 21.59 -16.87
CA ILE A 111 17.25 20.61 -17.95
C ILE A 111 16.02 20.77 -18.84
N GLU A 112 16.23 21.20 -20.08
CA GLU A 112 15.18 21.47 -21.05
C GLU A 112 15.17 20.43 -22.16
N PRO A 113 14.00 19.84 -22.50
CA PRO A 113 13.91 18.88 -23.59
C PRO A 113 14.20 19.51 -24.96
N ASP A 114 15.00 18.85 -25.79
CA ASP A 114 15.24 19.28 -27.17
C ASP A 114 14.08 18.86 -28.10
N GLU A 115 14.17 19.18 -29.39
CA GLU A 115 13.10 18.94 -30.37
C GLU A 115 12.65 17.46 -30.44
N GLY A 116 13.59 16.51 -30.39
CA GLY A 116 13.28 15.08 -30.43
C GLY A 116 12.48 14.63 -29.21
N GLN A 117 12.89 15.04 -28.02
CA GLN A 117 12.18 14.76 -26.78
C GLN A 117 10.81 15.46 -26.74
N LYS A 118 10.72 16.74 -27.13
CA LYS A 118 9.45 17.49 -27.21
C LYS A 118 8.44 16.80 -28.11
N LEU A 119 8.88 16.31 -29.27
CA LEU A 119 8.02 15.58 -30.19
C LEU A 119 7.40 14.33 -29.55
N LEU A 120 8.16 13.56 -28.76
CA LEU A 120 7.63 12.39 -28.04
C LEU A 120 6.71 12.77 -26.88
N ILE A 121 7.04 13.85 -26.15
CA ILE A 121 6.19 14.40 -25.09
C ILE A 121 4.81 14.76 -25.63
N GLU A 122 4.76 15.39 -26.81
CA GLU A 122 3.51 15.82 -27.45
C GLU A 122 2.75 14.65 -28.09
N THR A 123 3.45 13.68 -28.67
CA THR A 123 2.83 12.55 -29.40
C THR A 123 2.30 11.48 -28.45
N LEU A 124 3.05 11.15 -27.39
CA LEU A 124 2.75 10.07 -26.45
C LEU A 124 2.85 10.56 -24.98
N PRO A 125 2.11 11.62 -24.58
CA PRO A 125 2.23 12.19 -23.24
C PRO A 125 1.91 11.18 -22.14
N TRP A 126 1.02 10.23 -22.41
CA TRP A 126 0.66 9.19 -21.45
C TRP A 126 1.77 8.16 -21.23
N ALA A 127 2.59 7.87 -22.26
CA ALA A 127 3.70 6.93 -22.16
C ALA A 127 4.87 7.61 -21.46
N ILE A 128 5.31 8.75 -22.01
CA ILE A 128 6.47 9.49 -21.53
C ILE A 128 6.28 9.97 -20.09
N GLY A 129 5.06 10.40 -19.73
CA GLY A 129 4.75 10.89 -18.39
C GLY A 129 4.98 9.87 -17.27
N ASN A 130 4.77 8.57 -17.53
CA ASN A 130 4.91 7.52 -16.51
C ASN A 130 6.18 6.68 -16.67
N LEU A 131 7.02 6.97 -17.67
CA LEU A 131 8.14 6.11 -18.01
C LEU A 131 9.36 6.38 -17.13
N ASN A 132 9.74 5.38 -16.32
CA ASN A 132 10.95 5.44 -15.51
C ASN A 132 12.20 5.46 -16.39
N GLY A 133 13.15 6.35 -16.08
CA GLY A 133 14.30 6.66 -16.94
C GLY A 133 14.14 7.93 -17.78
N VAL A 134 12.93 8.50 -17.86
CA VAL A 134 12.71 9.84 -18.45
C VAL A 134 12.96 10.92 -17.39
N THR A 135 13.57 12.04 -17.79
CA THR A 135 13.82 13.20 -16.92
C THR A 135 12.52 13.71 -16.28
N ALA A 136 12.59 14.10 -15.00
CA ALA A 136 11.46 14.67 -14.27
C ALA A 136 10.88 15.91 -14.96
N THR A 137 11.71 16.75 -15.60
CA THR A 137 11.22 17.88 -16.42
C THR A 137 10.29 17.39 -17.54
N ALA A 138 10.72 16.39 -18.30
CA ALA A 138 9.94 15.85 -19.41
C ALA A 138 8.68 15.13 -18.95
N ARG A 139 8.77 14.32 -17.88
CA ARG A 139 7.61 13.69 -17.24
C ARG A 139 6.59 14.73 -16.80
N ASN A 140 7.03 15.84 -16.22
CA ASN A 140 6.15 16.94 -15.81
C ASN A 140 5.44 17.60 -17.00
N LEU A 141 6.12 17.86 -18.11
CA LEU A 141 5.48 18.40 -19.32
C LEU A 141 4.44 17.42 -19.88
N ALA A 142 4.81 16.16 -20.05
CA ALA A 142 3.94 15.11 -20.57
C ALA A 142 2.70 14.89 -19.67
N ASN A 143 2.89 14.79 -18.36
CA ASN A 143 1.80 14.58 -17.42
C ASN A 143 0.90 15.81 -17.28
N ARG A 144 1.38 17.04 -17.48
CA ARG A 144 0.52 18.24 -17.48
C ARG A 144 -0.38 18.29 -18.71
N ILE A 145 0.13 17.90 -19.87
CA ILE A 145 -0.68 17.71 -21.09
C ILE A 145 -1.75 16.64 -20.83
N ARG A 146 -1.33 15.49 -20.28
CA ARG A 146 -2.23 14.38 -19.95
C ARG A 146 -3.29 14.76 -18.92
N LEU A 147 -2.93 15.47 -17.85
CA LEU A 147 -3.83 15.88 -16.77
C LEU A 147 -5.01 16.69 -17.32
N VAL A 148 -4.74 17.72 -18.11
CA VAL A 148 -5.78 18.57 -18.74
C VAL A 148 -6.63 17.76 -19.73
N THR A 149 -6.01 16.86 -20.47
CA THR A 149 -6.68 16.02 -21.47
C THR A 149 -7.63 15.03 -20.80
N GLU A 150 -7.17 14.33 -19.76
CA GLU A 150 -7.97 13.37 -19.00
C GLU A 150 -9.11 14.05 -18.22
N GLN A 151 -8.87 15.24 -17.64
CA GLN A 151 -9.95 16.01 -17.00
C GLN A 151 -11.06 16.35 -18.00
N LYS A 152 -10.71 16.81 -19.21
CA LYS A 152 -11.72 17.09 -20.25
C LYS A 152 -12.45 15.83 -20.68
N ARG A 153 -11.71 14.74 -20.92
CA ARG A 153 -12.26 13.45 -21.36
C ARG A 153 -13.24 12.88 -20.33
N ILE A 154 -12.82 12.77 -19.07
CA ILE A 154 -13.63 12.21 -17.97
C ILE A 154 -14.83 13.10 -17.68
N LYS A 155 -14.69 14.43 -17.69
CA LYS A 155 -15.83 15.34 -17.49
C LYS A 155 -16.89 15.19 -18.59
N ALA A 156 -16.46 15.05 -19.85
CA ALA A 156 -17.39 14.79 -20.96
C ALA A 156 -18.08 13.44 -20.82
N GLU A 157 -17.34 12.40 -20.42
CA GLU A 157 -17.87 11.05 -20.20
C GLU A 157 -18.86 11.00 -19.02
N LEU A 158 -18.57 11.71 -17.92
CA LEU A 158 -19.46 11.88 -16.77
C LEU A 158 -20.79 12.54 -17.17
N ALA A 159 -20.75 13.60 -17.99
CA ALA A 159 -21.96 14.30 -18.42
C ALA A 159 -22.91 13.42 -19.25
N GLY A 160 -22.37 12.42 -19.96
CA GLY A 160 -23.14 11.44 -20.72
C GLY A 160 -23.49 10.16 -19.95
N THR A 161 -23.00 10.00 -18.71
CA THR A 161 -23.16 8.77 -17.93
C THR A 161 -24.17 8.98 -16.81
N PRO A 162 -25.28 8.21 -16.74
CA PRO A 162 -26.26 8.35 -15.66
C PRO A 162 -25.66 7.90 -14.33
N GLU A 163 -25.94 8.64 -13.25
CA GLU A 163 -25.42 8.32 -11.90
C GLU A 163 -25.96 6.99 -11.36
N SER A 164 -27.16 6.61 -11.79
CA SER A 164 -27.83 5.39 -11.38
C SER A 164 -28.33 4.60 -12.58
N LEU A 165 -28.37 3.28 -12.42
CA LEU A 165 -29.00 2.34 -13.34
C LEU A 165 -30.28 1.79 -12.71
N PHE A 166 -31.21 1.34 -13.53
CA PHE A 166 -32.43 0.69 -13.07
C PHE A 166 -32.38 -0.80 -13.38
N THR A 167 -32.64 -1.61 -12.36
CA THR A 167 -32.81 -3.06 -12.51
C THR A 167 -34.13 -3.39 -13.22
N SER A 168 -34.28 -4.64 -13.67
CA SER A 168 -35.53 -5.13 -14.28
C SER A 168 -36.76 -5.02 -13.36
N THR A 169 -36.55 -4.93 -12.04
CA THR A 169 -37.60 -4.71 -11.03
C THR A 169 -37.87 -3.22 -10.75
N GLY A 170 -37.26 -2.30 -11.50
CA GLY A 170 -37.40 -0.86 -11.33
C GLY A 170 -36.61 -0.26 -10.17
N ARG A 171 -35.79 -1.05 -9.46
CA ARG A 171 -34.94 -0.55 -8.37
C ARG A 171 -33.75 0.23 -8.95
N SER A 172 -33.52 1.45 -8.45
CA SER A 172 -32.33 2.25 -8.72
C SER A 172 -31.11 1.68 -7.99
N ILE A 173 -29.99 1.55 -8.70
CA ILE A 173 -28.68 1.15 -8.16
C ILE A 173 -27.61 2.13 -8.66
N PRO A 174 -26.55 2.42 -7.88
CA PRO A 174 -25.47 3.27 -8.34
C PRO A 174 -24.80 2.69 -9.60
N ASN A 175 -24.49 3.55 -10.57
CA ASN A 175 -23.80 3.13 -11.78
C ASN A 175 -22.29 2.95 -11.49
N PRO A 176 -21.73 1.73 -11.55
CA PRO A 176 -20.31 1.50 -11.26
C PRO A 176 -19.39 2.24 -12.24
N HIS A 177 -19.86 2.46 -13.48
CA HIS A 177 -19.13 3.27 -14.45
C HIS A 177 -19.01 4.72 -13.98
N TRP A 178 -20.13 5.32 -13.55
CA TRP A 178 -20.15 6.68 -13.05
C TRP A 178 -19.28 6.85 -11.80
N ILE A 179 -19.33 5.89 -10.86
CA ILE A 179 -18.51 5.91 -9.65
C ILE A 179 -17.01 5.90 -9.99
N ARG A 180 -16.60 5.05 -10.94
CA ARG A 180 -15.21 5.00 -11.41
C ARG A 180 -14.78 6.33 -12.00
N LEU A 181 -15.59 6.91 -12.90
CA LEU A 181 -15.31 8.20 -13.51
C LEU A 181 -15.26 9.33 -12.47
N GLN A 182 -16.16 9.32 -11.48
CA GLN A 182 -16.16 10.31 -10.40
C GLN A 182 -14.90 10.19 -9.54
N THR A 183 -14.45 8.96 -9.25
CA THR A 183 -13.21 8.69 -8.51
C THR A 183 -12.00 9.19 -9.29
N GLN A 184 -11.94 8.91 -10.60
CA GLN A 184 -10.87 9.40 -11.47
C GLN A 184 -10.88 10.93 -11.57
N GLN A 185 -12.05 11.57 -11.68
CA GLN A 185 -12.17 13.03 -11.68
C GLN A 185 -11.66 13.64 -10.36
N LYS A 186 -12.10 13.12 -9.21
CA LYS A 186 -11.63 13.56 -7.90
C LYS A 186 -10.12 13.35 -7.74
N ALA A 187 -9.58 12.26 -8.27
CA ALA A 187 -8.14 12.02 -8.27
C ALA A 187 -7.38 13.07 -9.08
N LEU A 188 -7.87 13.42 -10.28
CA LEU A 188 -7.25 14.47 -11.12
C LEU A 188 -7.34 15.85 -10.45
N ASP A 189 -8.46 16.16 -9.80
CA ASP A 189 -8.62 17.40 -9.04
C ASP A 189 -7.66 17.43 -7.83
N GLY A 190 -7.53 16.31 -7.13
CA GLY A 190 -6.58 16.12 -6.03
C GLY A 190 -5.12 16.26 -6.47
N ILE A 191 -4.75 15.75 -7.64
CA ILE A 191 -3.42 15.96 -8.26
C ILE A 191 -3.21 17.45 -8.57
N GLY A 192 -4.21 18.13 -9.11
CA GLY A 192 -4.15 19.58 -9.35
C GLY A 192 -3.89 20.36 -8.06
N GLN A 193 -4.60 20.03 -6.98
CA GLN A 193 -4.39 20.66 -5.68
C GLN A 193 -3.05 20.29 -5.04
N ALA A 194 -2.59 19.05 -5.21
CA ALA A 194 -1.28 18.60 -4.76
C ALA A 194 -0.14 19.40 -5.43
N LEU A 195 -0.25 19.71 -6.72
CA LEU A 195 0.71 20.57 -7.42
C LEU A 195 0.76 22.00 -6.84
N VAL A 196 -0.40 22.56 -6.49
CA VAL A 196 -0.47 23.88 -5.82
C VAL A 196 0.19 23.81 -4.44
N ASN A 197 -0.10 22.77 -3.65
CA ASN A 197 0.41 22.63 -2.29
C ASN A 197 1.92 22.33 -2.25
N ALA A 198 2.44 21.53 -3.19
CA ALA A 198 3.86 21.19 -3.27
C ALA A 198 4.74 22.38 -3.69
N GLY A 199 4.18 23.36 -4.40
CA GLY A 199 4.95 24.45 -4.99
C GLY A 199 4.32 25.83 -4.80
N ALA A 200 4.59 26.48 -3.66
CA ALA A 200 4.23 27.88 -3.39
C ALA A 200 4.85 28.90 -4.38
N SER A 201 5.69 28.45 -5.32
CA SER A 201 6.36 29.26 -6.36
C SER A 201 6.24 28.67 -7.77
N GLY A 202 5.31 27.73 -8.01
CA GLY A 202 5.10 27.11 -9.33
C GLY A 202 6.14 26.06 -9.74
N GLN A 203 7.08 25.71 -8.85
CA GLN A 203 8.17 24.76 -9.10
C GLN A 203 7.77 23.28 -8.89
N ALA A 204 6.49 22.99 -8.69
CA ALA A 204 6.03 21.61 -8.48
C ALA A 204 6.12 20.79 -9.78
N VAL A 205 6.61 19.57 -9.66
CA VAL A 205 6.85 18.65 -10.78
C VAL A 205 5.89 17.47 -10.67
N LEU A 206 5.08 17.25 -11.71
CA LEU A 206 4.19 16.08 -11.81
C LEU A 206 4.93 14.89 -12.41
N LEU A 207 5.44 14.00 -11.57
CA LEU A 207 6.25 12.87 -12.02
C LEU A 207 5.40 11.77 -12.67
N GLY A 208 4.18 11.54 -12.23
CA GLY A 208 3.35 10.49 -12.82
C GLY A 208 1.98 10.40 -12.17
N PHE A 209 1.05 9.78 -12.87
CA PHE A 209 -0.22 9.34 -12.30
C PHE A 209 -0.81 8.16 -13.07
N ASP A 210 -1.61 7.35 -12.40
CA ASP A 210 -2.29 6.21 -12.98
C ASP A 210 -3.76 6.22 -12.58
N LEU A 211 -4.62 5.98 -13.58
CA LEU A 211 -6.07 5.91 -13.45
C LEU A 211 -6.62 4.54 -13.88
N THR A 212 -5.76 3.64 -14.37
CA THR A 212 -6.17 2.46 -15.16
C THR A 212 -6.44 1.22 -14.33
N ASP A 213 -5.89 1.13 -13.12
CA ASP A 213 -6.01 -0.05 -12.25
C ASP A 213 -6.42 0.33 -10.81
N GLY A 214 -7.66 -0.02 -10.44
CA GLY A 214 -8.11 0.09 -9.04
C GLY A 214 -8.05 1.51 -8.48
N SER A 215 -7.27 1.70 -7.39
CA SER A 215 -7.10 3.01 -6.76
C SER A 215 -6.16 3.89 -7.60
N PRO A 216 -6.57 5.13 -7.93
CA PRO A 216 -5.68 6.10 -8.58
C PRO A 216 -4.37 6.28 -7.82
N LYS A 217 -3.29 6.54 -8.57
CA LYS A 217 -1.93 6.72 -8.07
C LYS A 217 -1.35 8.03 -8.60
N ALA A 218 -0.45 8.66 -7.87
CA ALA A 218 0.18 9.90 -8.29
C ALA A 218 1.51 10.17 -7.58
N GLN A 219 2.36 10.97 -8.22
CA GLN A 219 3.64 11.41 -7.69
C GLN A 219 3.85 12.88 -8.03
N VAL A 220 4.05 13.72 -7.01
CA VAL A 220 4.31 15.15 -7.16
C VAL A 220 5.54 15.51 -6.35
N SER A 221 6.48 16.24 -6.95
CA SER A 221 7.67 16.73 -6.26
C SER A 221 7.56 18.21 -5.94
N ALA A 222 7.94 18.58 -4.72
CA ALA A 222 8.28 19.94 -4.35
C ALA A 222 9.69 20.25 -4.89
N ALA A 223 9.78 21.09 -5.92
CA ALA A 223 10.97 21.35 -6.74
C ALA A 223 11.41 20.16 -7.64
N ASN A 224 12.37 20.42 -8.53
CA ASN A 224 12.80 19.49 -9.56
C ASN A 224 13.86 18.49 -9.05
N PRO A 225 13.57 17.17 -9.04
CA PRO A 225 14.53 16.16 -8.60
C PRO A 225 15.67 15.92 -9.60
N ASP A 226 15.55 16.33 -10.88
CA ASP A 226 16.65 16.21 -11.85
C ASP A 226 17.84 17.11 -11.50
N THR A 227 17.57 18.26 -10.87
CA THR A 227 18.57 19.34 -10.68
C THR A 227 18.89 19.64 -9.22
N ALA A 228 18.04 19.22 -8.27
CA ALA A 228 18.31 19.43 -6.85
C ALA A 228 19.59 18.70 -6.39
N ASP A 229 20.33 19.27 -5.45
CA ASP A 229 21.50 18.63 -4.85
C ASP A 229 21.10 17.39 -4.04
N ASN A 230 19.98 17.50 -3.32
CA ASN A 230 19.45 16.42 -2.49
C ASN A 230 17.98 16.17 -2.82
N VAL A 231 17.63 14.89 -2.99
CA VAL A 231 16.28 14.44 -3.29
C VAL A 231 15.82 13.52 -2.17
N THR A 232 14.61 13.74 -1.67
CA THR A 232 13.95 12.83 -0.72
C THR A 232 12.68 12.26 -1.33
N TYR A 233 12.53 10.94 -1.38
CA TYR A 233 11.24 10.32 -1.68
C TYR A 233 10.47 10.09 -0.37
N ALA A 234 9.31 10.72 -0.24
CA ALA A 234 8.42 10.59 0.89
C ALA A 234 7.26 9.64 0.55
N VAL A 235 7.28 8.44 1.13
CA VAL A 235 6.32 7.34 0.89
C VAL A 235 5.18 7.42 1.90
N SER A 236 3.94 7.54 1.42
CA SER A 236 2.75 7.70 2.26
C SER A 236 2.30 6.41 2.94
N GLY A 237 1.47 6.55 3.97
CA GLY A 237 0.82 5.44 4.67
C GLY A 237 -0.53 5.00 4.08
N MET A 238 -1.30 4.28 4.91
CA MET A 238 -2.62 3.73 4.58
C MET A 238 -3.62 4.82 4.16
N LEU A 239 -4.62 4.47 3.35
CA LEU A 239 -5.73 5.33 2.91
C LEU A 239 -5.35 6.61 2.12
N ILE A 240 -4.07 6.90 1.93
CA ILE A 240 -3.64 8.09 1.17
C ILE A 240 -3.72 7.78 -0.32
N THR A 241 -4.71 8.39 -0.99
CA THR A 241 -4.92 8.28 -2.44
C THR A 241 -5.04 9.69 -3.05
N PRO A 242 -4.89 9.85 -4.37
CA PRO A 242 -5.09 11.13 -5.05
C PRO A 242 -6.42 11.82 -4.72
N GLN A 243 -7.50 11.06 -4.60
CA GLN A 243 -8.86 11.56 -4.30
C GLN A 243 -9.15 11.80 -2.81
N SER A 244 -8.22 11.48 -1.90
CA SER A 244 -8.41 11.62 -0.45
C SER A 244 -7.34 12.51 0.20
N GLY A 245 -6.15 11.97 0.45
CA GLY A 245 -5.12 12.58 1.30
C GLY A 245 -3.87 13.06 0.57
N PHE A 246 -3.81 12.95 -0.76
CA PHE A 246 -2.59 13.29 -1.51
C PHE A 246 -2.23 14.78 -1.47
N ASN A 247 -3.22 15.67 -1.39
CA ASN A 247 -3.00 17.10 -1.24
C ASN A 247 -2.31 17.46 0.10
N ASP A 248 -2.67 16.75 1.18
CA ASP A 248 -2.04 16.87 2.49
C ASP A 248 -0.64 16.24 2.46
N TRP A 249 -0.46 15.11 1.78
CA TRP A 249 0.86 14.49 1.57
C TRP A 249 1.82 15.37 0.76
N ALA A 250 1.33 16.04 -0.29
CA ALA A 250 2.08 17.03 -1.04
C ALA A 250 2.49 18.25 -0.19
N THR A 251 1.65 18.62 0.79
CA THR A 251 2.00 19.66 1.76
C THR A 251 3.12 19.21 2.70
N ASN A 252 3.09 17.95 3.15
CA ASN A 252 4.16 17.38 3.96
C ASN A 252 5.50 17.39 3.23
N ALA A 253 5.51 17.03 1.93
CA ALA A 253 6.71 17.12 1.10
C ALA A 253 7.23 18.56 1.03
N ALA A 254 6.36 19.55 0.84
CA ALA A 254 6.75 20.96 0.84
C ALA A 254 7.26 21.45 2.21
N ASN A 255 6.68 20.97 3.31
CA ASN A 255 7.14 21.28 4.67
C ASN A 255 8.54 20.72 4.92
N LEU A 256 8.78 19.46 4.54
CA LEU A 256 10.09 18.82 4.65
C LEU A 256 11.12 19.58 3.80
N GLN A 257 10.81 19.84 2.54
CA GLN A 257 11.69 20.58 1.63
C GLN A 257 12.03 21.97 2.17
N SER A 258 11.03 22.67 2.72
CA SER A 258 11.23 23.98 3.34
C SER A 258 12.16 23.87 4.55
N ARG A 259 11.98 22.87 5.40
CA ARG A 259 12.82 22.63 6.59
C ARG A 259 14.25 22.24 6.20
N GLN A 260 14.44 21.39 5.20
CA GLN A 260 15.77 21.04 4.66
C GLN A 260 16.52 22.29 4.17
N ARG A 261 15.84 23.18 3.44
CA ARG A 261 16.39 24.49 3.05
C ARG A 261 16.71 25.41 4.22
N LEU A 262 16.04 25.27 5.38
CA LEU A 262 16.41 26.03 6.58
C LEU A 262 17.69 25.47 7.22
N ASN A 263 17.90 24.15 7.14
CA ASN A 263 19.07 23.47 7.71
C ASN A 263 20.34 23.75 6.91
N ASP A 264 20.24 23.79 5.58
CA ASP A 264 21.36 24.13 4.70
C ASP A 264 20.89 25.06 3.56
N ARG A 265 21.38 26.30 3.59
CA ARG A 265 21.05 27.33 2.58
C ARG A 265 21.92 27.27 1.33
N SER A 266 23.00 26.49 1.36
CA SER A 266 23.95 26.34 0.26
C SER A 266 23.55 25.27 -0.76
N LYS A 267 22.57 24.43 -0.39
CA LYS A 267 22.08 23.31 -1.20
C LYS A 267 20.65 23.51 -1.63
N SER A 268 20.31 22.88 -2.75
CA SER A 268 18.97 22.76 -3.29
C SER A 268 18.34 21.41 -2.93
N PHE A 269 17.04 21.42 -2.64
CA PHE A 269 16.29 20.26 -2.17
C PHE A 269 15.02 20.05 -2.98
N ALA A 270 14.77 18.79 -3.32
CA ALA A 270 13.50 18.32 -3.87
C ALA A 270 12.92 17.21 -3.00
N VAL A 271 11.62 17.23 -2.77
CA VAL A 271 10.92 16.18 -2.00
C VAL A 271 9.75 15.66 -2.81
N VAL A 272 9.78 14.37 -3.14
CA VAL A 272 8.74 13.67 -3.89
C VAL A 272 7.69 13.14 -2.93
N ALA A 273 6.47 13.68 -2.99
CA ALA A 273 5.28 13.08 -2.41
C ALA A 273 4.88 11.88 -3.28
N TRP A 274 5.17 10.67 -2.81
CA TRP A 274 5.04 9.44 -3.57
C TRP A 274 3.83 8.61 -3.13
N ILE A 275 2.92 8.33 -4.08
CA ILE A 275 1.79 7.40 -3.95
C ILE A 275 1.68 6.57 -5.24
N ASN A 276 2.57 5.60 -5.41
CA ASN A 276 2.53 4.69 -6.56
C ASN A 276 2.37 3.23 -6.13
N TYR A 277 1.42 3.00 -5.20
CA TYR A 277 0.99 1.69 -4.76
C TYR A 277 -0.48 1.75 -4.34
N ASP A 278 -1.12 0.59 -4.14
CA ASP A 278 -2.46 0.53 -3.59
C ASP A 278 -2.34 0.55 -2.05
N PRO A 279 -2.63 1.68 -1.39
CA PRO A 279 -2.46 1.78 0.04
C PRO A 279 -3.45 0.85 0.76
N PRO A 280 -3.04 0.19 1.85
CA PRO A 280 -3.97 -0.64 2.60
C PRO A 280 -5.05 0.22 3.26
N ASN A 281 -6.10 -0.44 3.72
CA ASN A 281 -7.11 0.11 4.62
C ASN A 281 -6.97 -0.54 6.01
N PRO A 282 -7.71 -0.11 7.04
CA PRO A 282 -7.61 -0.71 8.36
C PRO A 282 -7.74 -2.25 8.38
N ALA A 283 -8.58 -2.83 7.51
CA ALA A 283 -8.76 -4.28 7.47
C ALA A 283 -7.59 -5.05 6.82
N THR A 284 -6.64 -4.36 6.17
CA THR A 284 -5.52 -4.98 5.43
C THR A 284 -4.15 -4.44 5.83
N VAL A 285 -4.06 -3.42 6.69
CA VAL A 285 -2.81 -2.76 7.08
C VAL A 285 -1.85 -3.66 7.86
N SER A 286 -2.36 -4.75 8.46
CA SER A 286 -1.53 -5.78 9.10
C SER A 286 -0.92 -6.78 8.12
N SER A 287 -1.42 -6.87 6.86
CA SER A 287 -0.84 -7.71 5.81
C SER A 287 0.33 -6.99 5.12
N GLY A 288 1.34 -7.75 4.69
CA GLY A 288 2.48 -7.27 3.88
C GLY A 288 2.25 -7.26 2.36
N ASP A 289 1.08 -7.66 1.87
CA ASP A 289 0.85 -7.76 0.40
C ASP A 289 0.98 -6.40 -0.31
N ALA A 290 0.38 -5.35 0.27
CA ALA A 290 0.47 -4.00 -0.29
C ALA A 290 1.89 -3.43 -0.19
N ALA A 291 2.63 -3.78 0.86
CA ALA A 291 4.03 -3.40 1.04
C ALA A 291 4.92 -4.03 -0.04
N ARG A 292 4.80 -5.35 -0.27
CA ARG A 292 5.54 -6.05 -1.32
C ARG A 292 5.25 -5.51 -2.72
N ALA A 293 3.96 -5.37 -3.08
CA ALA A 293 3.57 -4.85 -4.39
C ALA A 293 3.98 -3.37 -4.58
N GLY A 294 3.88 -2.56 -3.52
CA GLY A 294 4.37 -1.18 -3.53
C GLY A 294 5.89 -1.09 -3.61
N GLY A 295 6.60 -2.00 -2.95
CA GLY A 295 8.06 -2.08 -2.93
C GLY A 295 8.64 -2.34 -4.32
N GLU A 296 8.06 -3.26 -5.08
CA GLU A 296 8.45 -3.51 -6.48
C GLU A 296 8.32 -2.25 -7.36
N ARG A 297 7.23 -1.50 -7.22
CA ARG A 297 7.02 -0.23 -7.94
C ARG A 297 8.01 0.84 -7.48
N PHE A 298 8.30 0.89 -6.19
CA PHE A 298 9.24 1.85 -5.64
C PHE A 298 10.70 1.57 -6.06
N VAL A 299 11.09 0.29 -6.16
CA VAL A 299 12.36 -0.14 -6.76
C VAL A 299 12.49 0.38 -8.19
N ALA A 300 11.45 0.23 -9.01
CA ALA A 300 11.47 0.70 -10.40
C ALA A 300 11.61 2.24 -10.50
N ASP A 301 10.88 2.97 -9.65
CA ASP A 301 10.93 4.44 -9.61
C ASP A 301 12.33 4.95 -9.17
N LEU A 302 12.92 4.37 -8.12
CA LEU A 302 14.25 4.75 -7.65
C LEU A 302 15.36 4.35 -8.62
N ARG A 303 15.25 3.20 -9.31
CA ARG A 303 16.15 2.83 -10.41
C ARG A 303 16.07 3.83 -11.56
N GLY A 304 14.87 4.26 -11.94
CA GLY A 304 14.67 5.29 -12.96
C GLY A 304 15.28 6.64 -12.58
N PHE A 305 15.05 7.09 -11.36
CA PHE A 305 15.67 8.31 -10.82
C PHE A 305 17.21 8.22 -10.87
N ASN A 306 17.76 7.12 -10.38
CA ASN A 306 19.19 6.86 -10.37
C ASN A 306 19.79 6.89 -11.79
N ALA A 307 19.15 6.21 -12.76
CA ALA A 307 19.61 6.17 -14.13
C ALA A 307 19.61 7.57 -14.80
N VAL A 308 18.58 8.38 -14.55
CA VAL A 308 18.52 9.76 -15.03
C VAL A 308 19.66 10.59 -14.46
N ARG A 309 19.86 10.56 -13.14
CA ARG A 309 20.91 11.33 -12.46
C ARG A 309 22.32 10.90 -12.84
N ASP A 310 22.54 9.60 -13.06
CA ASP A 310 23.82 9.09 -13.59
C ASP A 310 24.05 9.62 -15.02
N GLY A 311 23.02 9.60 -15.88
CA GLY A 311 23.09 10.14 -17.24
C GLY A 311 23.32 11.66 -17.31
N LEU A 312 22.80 12.40 -16.33
CA LEU A 312 23.07 13.85 -16.15
C LEU A 312 24.43 14.14 -15.50
N GLY A 313 25.12 13.11 -14.99
CA GLY A 313 26.44 13.26 -14.35
C GLY A 313 26.41 13.92 -12.97
N ASN A 314 25.25 13.97 -12.30
CA ASN A 314 25.06 14.67 -11.03
C ASN A 314 24.59 13.75 -9.89
N ARG A 315 24.77 12.43 -10.03
CA ARG A 315 24.50 11.45 -8.97
C ARG A 315 25.72 11.24 -8.08
N THR A 316 25.57 11.40 -6.77
CA THR A 316 26.58 11.03 -5.76
C THR A 316 25.91 10.22 -4.65
N PRO A 317 26.62 9.38 -3.87
CA PRO A 317 26.02 8.51 -2.85
C PRO A 317 25.09 9.23 -1.86
N GLU A 318 25.31 10.52 -1.61
CA GLU A 318 24.61 11.33 -0.62
C GLU A 318 23.31 11.97 -1.13
N THR A 319 23.08 12.00 -2.45
CA THR A 319 22.00 12.83 -3.05
C THR A 319 20.59 12.24 -2.94
N LEU A 320 20.41 10.99 -2.52
CA LEU A 320 19.11 10.30 -2.49
C LEU A 320 18.77 9.82 -1.08
N ASN A 321 17.67 10.33 -0.52
CA ASN A 321 17.16 9.96 0.79
C ASN A 321 15.72 9.44 0.67
N VAL A 322 15.27 8.67 1.66
CA VAL A 322 13.88 8.18 1.70
C VAL A 322 13.27 8.41 3.08
N LEU A 323 12.01 8.82 3.10
CA LEU A 323 11.21 8.94 4.30
C LEU A 323 9.93 8.12 4.13
N GLY A 324 9.68 7.20 5.05
CA GLY A 324 8.41 6.49 5.15
C GLY A 324 7.59 7.00 6.33
N HIS A 325 6.27 7.17 6.13
CA HIS A 325 5.34 7.42 7.23
C HIS A 325 4.33 6.27 7.34
N SER A 326 4.06 5.81 8.57
CA SER A 326 3.08 4.74 8.81
C SER A 326 3.38 3.50 7.96
N TYR A 327 2.43 2.99 7.19
CA TYR A 327 2.62 1.84 6.29
C TYR A 327 3.65 2.08 5.17
N GLY A 328 3.94 3.34 4.84
CA GLY A 328 5.01 3.68 3.89
C GLY A 328 6.38 3.22 4.39
N THR A 329 6.58 3.09 5.71
CA THR A 329 7.81 2.51 6.28
C THR A 329 8.00 1.05 5.90
N THR A 330 6.92 0.26 5.84
CA THR A 330 6.95 -1.14 5.41
C THR A 330 7.24 -1.24 3.91
N VAL A 331 6.53 -0.46 3.08
CA VAL A 331 6.77 -0.38 1.62
C VAL A 331 8.24 -0.05 1.30
N THR A 332 8.78 0.95 1.99
CA THR A 332 10.18 1.35 1.79
C THR A 332 11.15 0.27 2.28
N SER A 333 10.88 -0.36 3.42
CA SER A 333 11.75 -1.42 3.94
C SER A 333 11.81 -2.61 3.00
N ASP A 334 10.68 -3.05 2.45
CA ASP A 334 10.61 -4.14 1.47
C ASP A 334 11.42 -3.81 0.20
N ALA A 335 11.28 -2.58 -0.31
CA ALA A 335 12.03 -2.14 -1.49
C ALA A 335 13.54 -2.11 -1.25
N LEU A 336 13.95 -1.58 -0.09
CA LEU A 336 15.36 -1.44 0.30
C LEU A 336 16.01 -2.79 0.64
N ALA A 337 15.27 -3.73 1.22
CA ALA A 337 15.74 -5.09 1.42
C ALA A 337 15.87 -5.87 0.10
N ALA A 338 14.98 -5.62 -0.86
CA ALA A 338 14.98 -6.31 -2.14
C ALA A 338 16.09 -5.86 -3.11
N ALA A 339 16.59 -4.62 -3.00
CA ALA A 339 17.58 -4.09 -3.91
C ALA A 339 18.45 -2.99 -3.29
N ASP A 340 19.74 -2.96 -3.67
CA ASP A 340 20.59 -1.78 -3.46
C ASP A 340 20.15 -0.65 -4.40
N LEU A 341 19.50 0.35 -3.82
CA LEU A 341 18.98 1.53 -4.51
C LEU A 341 19.89 2.76 -4.32
N ARG A 342 21.08 2.59 -3.73
CA ARG A 342 22.04 3.66 -3.40
C ARG A 342 21.41 4.78 -2.56
N VAL A 343 20.57 4.42 -1.60
CA VAL A 343 19.91 5.37 -0.70
C VAL A 343 20.88 5.78 0.41
N ALA A 344 21.08 7.08 0.58
CA ALA A 344 21.98 7.67 1.57
C ALA A 344 21.46 7.53 3.00
N SER A 345 20.14 7.69 3.19
CA SER A 345 19.48 7.55 4.48
C SER A 345 18.03 7.11 4.33
N PHE A 346 17.53 6.41 5.35
CA PHE A 346 16.12 6.03 5.46
C PHE A 346 15.55 6.44 6.82
N THR A 347 14.49 7.26 6.79
CA THR A 347 13.82 7.78 7.98
C THR A 347 12.40 7.23 8.09
N MET A 348 12.07 6.61 9.22
CA MET A 348 10.75 6.06 9.51
C MET A 348 10.02 6.87 10.58
N LEU A 349 8.83 7.37 10.27
CA LEU A 349 7.97 8.12 11.19
C LEU A 349 6.67 7.35 11.48
N GLY A 350 6.37 7.15 12.76
CA GLY A 350 5.15 6.47 13.20
C GLY A 350 4.97 5.10 12.55
N SER A 351 6.02 4.28 12.53
CA SER A 351 6.10 3.09 11.67
C SER A 351 5.01 2.05 11.96
N ALA A 352 4.40 1.52 10.89
CA ALA A 352 3.55 0.32 10.91
C ALA A 352 4.36 -0.99 10.96
N GLY A 353 5.66 -0.89 11.26
CA GLY A 353 6.59 -1.99 11.44
C GLY A 353 7.30 -2.41 10.17
N VAL A 354 8.39 -3.16 10.37
CA VAL A 354 9.19 -3.77 9.31
C VAL A 354 8.90 -5.27 9.25
N GLU A 355 8.85 -5.87 8.06
CA GLU A 355 8.61 -7.32 7.92
C GLU A 355 9.67 -8.11 8.71
N LYS A 356 9.25 -9.22 9.35
CA LYS A 356 10.09 -9.98 10.31
C LYS A 356 11.29 -10.64 9.63
N GLU A 357 11.20 -10.86 8.33
CA GLU A 357 12.23 -11.40 7.46
C GLU A 357 13.42 -10.44 7.32
N ILE A 358 13.20 -9.12 7.46
CA ILE A 358 14.24 -8.09 7.39
C ILE A 358 14.81 -7.91 8.80
N ARG A 359 15.82 -8.68 9.19
CA ARG A 359 16.16 -8.86 10.62
C ARG A 359 16.67 -7.60 11.33
N ASN A 360 17.29 -6.68 10.61
CA ASN A 360 17.88 -5.45 11.14
C ASN A 360 18.18 -4.44 10.02
N ALA A 361 18.64 -3.25 10.40
CA ALA A 361 18.96 -2.15 9.50
C ALA A 361 20.02 -2.52 8.44
N GLU A 362 20.94 -3.44 8.72
CA GLU A 362 22.00 -3.85 7.79
C GLU A 362 21.47 -4.58 6.55
N GLU A 363 20.25 -5.13 6.60
CA GLU A 363 19.61 -5.78 5.45
C GLU A 363 18.93 -4.79 4.48
N LEU A 364 18.87 -3.50 4.82
CA LEU A 364 18.18 -2.48 4.02
C LEU A 364 19.07 -1.85 2.93
N HIS A 365 20.31 -2.30 2.72
CA HIS A 365 21.24 -1.70 1.76
C HIS A 365 21.42 -0.16 1.92
N VAL A 366 21.24 0.35 3.14
CA VAL A 366 21.49 1.75 3.51
C VAL A 366 22.82 1.81 4.27
N PRO A 367 23.66 2.85 4.11
CA PRO A 367 24.91 2.97 4.83
C PRO A 367 24.75 2.82 6.35
N GLU A 368 25.73 2.21 6.99
CA GLU A 368 25.72 1.94 8.43
C GLU A 368 25.43 3.21 9.24
N GLY A 369 24.49 3.10 10.18
CA GLY A 369 24.08 4.23 11.01
C GLY A 369 23.27 5.31 10.29
N GLN A 370 22.76 5.07 9.07
CA GLN A 370 21.89 5.99 8.33
C GLN A 370 20.43 5.52 8.23
N VAL A 371 20.02 4.58 9.08
CA VAL A 371 18.63 4.16 9.27
C VAL A 371 18.11 4.79 10.56
N TYR A 372 16.99 5.50 10.48
CA TYR A 372 16.43 6.30 11.56
C TYR A 372 14.96 5.94 11.81
N ALA A 373 14.55 5.97 13.08
CA ALA A 373 13.17 5.70 13.48
C ALA A 373 12.68 6.73 14.51
N SER A 374 11.40 7.10 14.41
CA SER A 374 10.75 7.90 15.44
C SER A 374 9.26 7.57 15.52
N GLU A 375 8.73 7.65 16.74
CA GLU A 375 7.32 7.53 17.05
C GLU A 375 7.02 8.44 18.23
N ALA A 376 5.91 9.17 18.13
CA ALA A 376 5.40 10.00 19.21
C ALA A 376 4.67 9.13 20.25
N GLU A 377 4.80 9.46 21.53
CA GLU A 377 4.15 8.73 22.64
C GLU A 377 2.62 8.56 22.45
N PRO A 378 1.89 9.60 21.99
CA PRO A 378 0.44 9.49 21.78
C PRO A 378 0.02 8.63 20.58
N ASP A 379 0.96 8.13 19.77
CA ASP A 379 0.67 7.38 18.55
C ASP A 379 0.26 5.93 18.86
N ALA A 380 -1.05 5.70 18.99
CA ALA A 380 -1.62 4.36 19.18
C ALA A 380 -1.79 3.59 17.86
N LEU A 381 -1.92 4.28 16.72
CA LEU A 381 -2.20 3.63 15.43
C LEU A 381 -0.96 2.94 14.86
N ALA A 382 0.23 3.53 15.03
CA ALA A 382 1.48 2.88 14.65
C ALA A 382 1.63 1.52 15.37
N ARG A 383 1.34 1.47 16.68
CA ARG A 383 1.36 0.25 17.51
C ARG A 383 0.46 -0.84 16.96
N TRP A 384 -0.76 -0.47 16.57
CA TRP A 384 -1.72 -1.42 16.01
C TRP A 384 -1.30 -1.92 14.62
N GLY A 385 -0.84 -1.03 13.74
CA GLY A 385 -0.39 -1.37 12.40
C GLY A 385 0.78 -2.35 12.36
N ARG A 386 1.61 -2.38 13.42
CA ARG A 386 2.76 -3.28 13.53
C ARG A 386 2.54 -4.56 14.33
N SER A 387 1.30 -4.92 14.65
CA SER A 387 0.99 -6.14 15.44
C SER A 387 1.62 -7.44 14.89
N GLN A 388 1.86 -7.52 13.58
CA GLN A 388 2.49 -8.69 12.93
C GLN A 388 3.95 -8.45 12.50
N ARG A 389 4.50 -7.25 12.77
CA ARG A 389 5.80 -6.78 12.29
C ARG A 389 6.70 -6.39 13.45
N GLN A 390 7.98 -6.15 13.18
CA GLN A 390 8.89 -5.68 14.20
C GLN A 390 8.86 -4.15 14.34
N ASP A 391 9.02 -3.66 15.57
CA ASP A 391 9.17 -2.23 15.84
C ASP A 391 10.61 -1.80 15.53
N PRO A 392 10.83 -0.88 14.57
CA PRO A 392 12.18 -0.49 14.19
C PRO A 392 12.94 0.30 15.27
N ARG A 393 12.29 0.71 16.36
CA ARG A 393 12.96 1.36 17.51
C ARG A 393 13.59 0.37 18.49
N MET A 394 13.35 -0.93 18.31
CA MET A 394 14.00 -1.95 19.11
C MET A 394 15.50 -1.88 18.90
N GLU A 395 16.26 -2.00 20.00
CA GLU A 395 17.71 -2.02 19.95
C GLU A 395 18.21 -3.09 18.96
N SER A 396 17.56 -4.25 18.88
CA SER A 396 17.91 -5.34 17.96
C SER A 396 17.77 -5.01 16.48
N PHE A 397 17.03 -3.96 16.11
CA PHE A 397 16.88 -3.53 14.72
C PHE A 397 18.00 -2.57 14.27
N HIS A 398 18.76 -2.00 15.21
CA HIS A 398 19.88 -1.09 14.97
C HIS A 398 19.57 0.24 14.25
N ALA A 399 18.30 0.69 14.21
CA ALA A 399 18.00 2.05 13.77
C ALA A 399 18.35 3.08 14.85
N LYS A 400 18.81 4.27 14.45
CA LYS A 400 18.96 5.41 15.35
C LYS A 400 17.59 6.01 15.67
N VAL A 401 17.25 6.06 16.95
CA VAL A 401 15.95 6.58 17.40
C VAL A 401 16.06 8.05 17.77
N PHE A 402 15.17 8.89 17.22
CA PHE A 402 15.07 10.32 17.57
C PHE A 402 13.71 10.70 18.13
N SER A 403 13.65 11.82 18.86
CA SER A 403 12.43 12.29 19.52
C SER A 403 11.42 12.91 18.54
N SER A 404 10.14 12.57 18.72
CA SER A 404 8.99 13.29 18.12
C SER A 404 8.26 14.19 19.13
N GLU A 405 8.80 14.31 20.34
CA GLU A 405 8.18 15.05 21.45
C GLU A 405 8.54 16.54 21.43
N ALA A 406 7.81 17.35 22.19
CA ALA A 406 8.08 18.78 22.29
C ALA A 406 9.50 19.01 22.83
N ALA A 407 10.27 19.86 22.13
CA ALA A 407 11.65 20.12 22.46
C ALA A 407 12.02 21.58 22.22
N THR A 408 13.04 22.07 22.92
CA THR A 408 13.66 23.38 22.64
C THR A 408 15.02 23.12 22.01
N ILE A 409 15.19 23.51 20.75
CA ILE A 409 16.42 23.31 19.97
C ILE A 409 16.97 24.68 19.60
N ASP A 410 18.21 24.97 19.99
CA ASP A 410 18.88 26.26 19.75
C ASP A 410 18.03 27.47 20.18
N GLY A 411 17.32 27.34 21.32
CA GLY A 411 16.44 28.38 21.86
C GLY A 411 15.09 28.54 21.13
N THR A 412 14.81 27.73 20.11
CA THR A 412 13.52 27.69 19.41
C THR A 412 12.67 26.55 19.98
N GLN A 413 11.44 26.85 20.36
CA GLN A 413 10.49 25.83 20.82
C GLN A 413 9.84 25.12 19.62
N PHE A 414 9.89 23.80 19.63
CA PHE A 414 9.22 22.93 18.68
C PHE A 414 8.11 22.14 19.37
N HIS A 415 7.03 21.89 18.63
CA HIS A 415 5.87 21.14 19.13
C HIS A 415 6.10 19.64 19.01
N GLY A 416 5.62 18.90 20.01
CA GLY A 416 5.55 17.44 19.94
C GLY A 416 4.40 17.01 19.05
N THR A 417 4.59 15.88 18.36
CA THR A 417 3.53 15.23 17.60
C THR A 417 2.48 14.67 18.56
N THR A 418 1.20 14.97 18.31
CA THR A 418 0.09 14.64 19.22
C THR A 418 -0.78 13.49 18.74
N GLU A 419 -0.58 13.02 17.52
CA GLU A 419 -1.35 11.93 16.91
C GLU A 419 -0.58 11.28 15.75
N HIS A 420 -1.10 10.17 15.24
CA HIS A 420 -0.45 9.40 14.15
C HIS A 420 -0.35 10.14 12.82
N ASN A 421 -1.29 11.06 12.55
CA ASN A 421 -1.39 11.74 11.28
C ASN A 421 -0.14 12.57 10.99
N SER A 422 0.23 12.68 9.71
CA SER A 422 1.42 13.45 9.32
C SER A 422 1.16 14.95 9.19
N LEU A 423 -0.10 15.38 9.01
CA LEU A 423 -0.51 16.77 8.89
C LEU A 423 -1.85 17.00 9.62
N VAL A 424 -1.88 17.91 10.60
CA VAL A 424 -3.03 18.17 11.49
C VAL A 424 -3.30 19.66 11.60
N HIS A 425 -2.26 20.43 11.95
CA HIS A 425 -2.34 21.83 12.35
C HIS A 425 -2.72 22.78 11.20
N ARG A 426 -2.79 22.27 9.96
CA ARG A 426 -3.15 23.07 8.77
C ARG A 426 -4.64 23.39 8.63
N LYS A 427 -5.52 22.77 9.43
CA LYS A 427 -6.98 22.91 9.37
C LYS A 427 -7.57 23.58 10.62
N ASP A 428 -6.82 24.46 11.29
CA ASP A 428 -7.19 25.09 12.58
C ASP A 428 -7.48 24.06 13.70
N GLY A 429 -6.90 22.86 13.60
CA GLY A 429 -7.10 21.78 14.57
C GLY A 429 -6.22 21.91 15.82
N ASP A 430 -6.75 21.46 16.95
CA ASP A 430 -5.97 21.22 18.17
C ASP A 430 -5.06 20.00 17.94
N GLY A 431 -3.75 20.22 17.78
CA GLY A 431 -2.77 19.13 17.63
C GLY A 431 -1.70 19.38 16.56
N TYR A 432 -0.75 18.46 16.48
CA TYR A 432 0.40 18.49 15.56
C TYR A 432 0.69 17.09 15.02
N GLY A 433 0.76 16.95 13.70
CA GLY A 433 1.23 15.74 13.02
C GLY A 433 2.75 15.71 12.83
N TYR A 434 3.29 14.55 12.44
CA TYR A 434 4.75 14.36 12.30
C TYR A 434 5.46 15.35 11.35
N LEU A 435 4.77 15.83 10.31
CA LEU A 435 5.34 16.69 9.26
C LEU A 435 4.67 18.08 9.24
N ASP A 436 3.95 18.43 10.31
CA ASP A 436 3.49 19.80 10.52
C ASP A 436 4.68 20.73 10.77
N ARG A 437 4.54 21.98 10.30
CA ARG A 437 5.57 23.01 10.49
C ARG A 437 5.78 23.28 11.98
N GLY A 438 7.04 23.42 12.38
CA GLY A 438 7.39 23.74 13.77
C GLY A 438 7.32 22.55 14.72
N THR A 439 7.19 21.32 14.21
CA THR A 439 7.28 20.11 15.03
C THR A 439 8.72 19.62 15.15
N THR A 440 9.02 18.94 16.26
CA THR A 440 10.33 18.29 16.48
C THR A 440 10.55 17.20 15.43
N ALA A 441 9.53 16.37 15.18
CA ALA A 441 9.59 15.30 14.18
C ALA A 441 10.00 15.82 12.78
N LEU A 442 9.43 16.93 12.30
CA LEU A 442 9.82 17.53 11.02
C LEU A 442 11.26 18.08 11.04
N TYR A 443 11.67 18.70 12.15
CA TYR A 443 13.03 19.22 12.30
C TYR A 443 14.06 18.09 12.17
N GLU A 444 13.84 16.99 12.89
CA GLU A 444 14.72 15.83 12.92
C GLU A 444 14.68 15.04 11.61
N ALA A 445 13.49 14.87 11.01
CA ALA A 445 13.35 14.28 9.69
C ALA A 445 14.16 15.04 8.63
N ALA A 446 14.22 16.38 8.72
CA ALA A 446 15.05 17.17 7.83
C ALA A 446 16.56 17.03 8.11
N LEU A 447 16.99 16.75 9.34
CA LEU A 447 18.41 16.47 9.63
C LEU A 447 18.83 15.11 9.05
N THR A 448 18.03 14.08 9.31
CA THR A 448 18.30 12.70 8.86
C THR A 448 18.36 12.60 7.33
N THR A 449 17.48 13.32 6.62
CA THR A 449 17.41 13.35 5.15
C THR A 449 18.31 14.38 4.48
N THR A 450 19.26 14.98 5.22
CA THR A 450 20.25 15.92 4.68
C THR A 450 21.68 15.59 5.11
N GLY A 451 21.92 14.38 5.62
CA GLY A 451 23.25 13.96 6.07
C GLY A 451 23.69 14.53 7.42
N HIS A 452 22.77 15.11 8.18
CA HIS A 452 23.03 15.71 9.50
C HIS A 452 22.47 14.86 10.65
N GLY A 453 22.35 13.55 10.45
CA GLY A 453 21.75 12.62 11.42
C GLY A 453 22.57 12.40 12.70
N ASP A 454 23.79 12.92 12.78
CA ASP A 454 24.62 13.00 13.98
C ASP A 454 24.12 14.06 14.98
N ARG A 455 23.32 15.02 14.51
CA ARG A 455 22.79 16.15 15.30
C ARG A 455 21.40 15.90 15.88
N ILE A 456 20.84 14.72 15.66
CA ILE A 456 19.47 14.41 16.08
C ILE A 456 19.32 14.45 17.61
N LEU A 457 18.17 14.90 18.10
CA LEU A 457 17.80 14.69 19.48
C LEU A 457 17.49 13.22 19.74
N PRO A 458 18.22 12.51 20.63
CA PRO A 458 17.96 11.11 20.91
C PRO A 458 16.53 10.87 21.41
N GLY A 459 15.88 9.85 20.88
CA GLY A 459 14.59 9.36 21.33
C GLY A 459 14.71 8.12 22.22
N GLU A 460 13.58 7.64 22.73
CA GLU A 460 13.53 6.46 23.59
C GLU A 460 13.66 5.18 22.76
N SER A 461 14.75 4.43 22.95
CA SER A 461 14.93 3.09 22.34
C SER A 461 14.29 2.02 23.23
N LEU A 462 13.67 1.02 22.59
CA LEU A 462 13.04 -0.09 23.30
C LEU A 462 14.07 -1.21 23.53
N SER A 463 14.43 -1.43 24.79
CA SER A 463 15.12 -2.66 25.22
C SER A 463 14.09 -3.80 25.34
N ARG A 464 14.48 -5.07 25.06
CA ARG A 464 13.58 -6.24 25.24
C ARG A 464 12.95 -6.19 26.64
N PRO A 465 11.65 -6.53 26.83
CA PRO A 465 11.08 -6.58 28.16
C PRO A 465 11.82 -7.68 28.96
N SER A 466 12.55 -7.26 29.98
CA SER A 466 12.90 -8.13 31.09
C SER A 466 11.61 -8.44 31.85
N SER A 467 11.43 -9.69 32.22
CA SER A 467 10.25 -10.24 32.87
C SER A 467 10.09 -9.78 34.32
N GLU A 468 9.90 -8.48 34.56
CA GLU A 468 9.53 -7.94 35.87
C GLU A 468 8.45 -6.85 35.74
N LEU A 469 7.19 -7.28 35.81
CA LEU A 469 6.06 -6.40 36.10
C LEU A 469 6.24 -5.75 37.48
N ARG A 470 6.72 -4.51 37.52
CA ARG A 470 6.58 -3.66 38.71
C ARG A 470 5.10 -3.31 38.88
N GLN A 471 4.50 -3.87 39.92
CA GLN A 471 3.23 -3.42 40.48
C GLN A 471 3.33 -1.93 40.83
N ILE A 472 2.56 -1.09 40.14
CA ILE A 472 2.29 0.27 40.58
C ILE A 472 1.08 0.22 41.53
N SER A 473 1.36 0.48 42.80
CA SER A 473 0.42 0.59 43.91
C SER A 473 -0.54 1.78 43.76
N SER A 474 -1.85 1.53 43.82
CA SER A 474 -2.88 2.56 43.99
C SER A 474 -3.00 3.00 45.47
N PRO A 475 -3.20 4.29 45.79
CA PRO A 475 -3.62 4.72 47.11
C PRO A 475 -5.15 4.87 47.21
N GLY A 476 -5.72 4.41 48.32
CA GLY A 476 -7.00 4.94 48.84
C GLY A 476 -8.15 3.93 48.96
N ARG A 477 -8.24 3.26 50.11
CA ARG A 477 -9.46 2.57 50.59
C ARG A 477 -10.59 3.58 50.82
N VAL A 478 -11.81 3.25 50.36
CA VAL A 478 -13.04 3.55 51.11
C VAL A 478 -14.02 2.37 51.04
N ASN A 479 -14.33 1.88 52.25
CA ASN A 479 -15.33 0.93 52.74
C ASN A 479 -16.28 0.15 51.81
N ARG A 480 -16.25 -1.18 52.02
CA ARG A 480 -17.34 -2.13 51.75
C ARG A 480 -18.63 -1.71 52.47
N MET A 481 -19.75 -1.77 51.75
CA MET A 481 -21.07 -1.99 52.34
C MET A 481 -21.72 -3.19 51.63
N SER A 482 -22.13 -4.16 52.43
CA SER A 482 -22.74 -5.44 52.05
C SER A 482 -24.22 -5.29 51.69
N TYR A 483 -24.70 -5.96 50.63
CA TYR A 483 -26.11 -6.32 50.50
C TYR A 483 -26.29 -7.68 49.80
N GLN A 484 -27.11 -8.53 50.42
CA GLN A 484 -27.50 -9.88 49.98
C GLN A 484 -28.65 -9.84 48.95
N PRO A 485 -28.86 -10.92 48.16
CA PRO A 485 -29.72 -10.91 46.99
C PRO A 485 -31.20 -11.19 47.32
N LYS A 486 -32.12 -10.58 46.57
CA LYS A 486 -33.54 -10.96 46.55
C LYS A 486 -33.94 -11.61 45.22
N ALA A 487 -34.23 -12.90 45.33
CA ALA A 487 -35.23 -13.72 44.65
C ALA A 487 -35.76 -13.35 43.24
N ARG A 488 -35.40 -14.25 42.31
CA ARG A 488 -36.15 -14.83 41.18
C ARG A 488 -37.64 -14.45 41.03
N HIS A 489 -38.01 -14.11 39.79
CA HIS A 489 -39.29 -14.48 39.18
C HIS A 489 -39.01 -15.36 37.94
N LYS A 490 -39.76 -16.46 37.81
CA LYS A 490 -39.73 -17.45 36.70
C LYS A 490 -40.59 -16.91 35.54
N VAL A 491 -40.29 -17.19 34.25
CA VAL A 491 -40.82 -18.29 33.38
C VAL A 491 -40.63 -17.79 31.91
N PRO A 492 -40.48 -18.58 30.81
CA PRO A 492 -39.90 -19.92 30.59
C PRO A 492 -38.92 -20.02 29.37
N SER A 493 -38.13 -21.10 29.36
CA SER A 493 -37.69 -21.92 28.21
C SER A 493 -37.22 -21.27 26.90
N LEU A 494 -35.89 -21.16 26.75
CA LEU A 494 -35.15 -21.56 25.52
C LEU A 494 -33.63 -21.74 25.79
N LEU A 495 -33.14 -21.51 27.01
CA LEU A 495 -31.80 -21.93 27.43
C LEU A 495 -31.75 -23.43 27.72
N ALA A 496 -31.41 -24.23 26.71
CA ALA A 496 -30.89 -25.59 26.92
C ALA A 496 -29.89 -26.06 25.85
N ALA A 497 -29.37 -25.18 24.98
CA ALA A 497 -28.43 -25.60 23.93
C ALA A 497 -27.05 -24.92 24.00
N LEU A 498 -26.82 -23.96 24.90
CA LEU A 498 -25.53 -23.30 24.99
C LEU A 498 -25.10 -23.16 26.46
N VAL A 499 -23.92 -23.72 26.75
CA VAL A 499 -23.13 -23.66 27.99
C VAL A 499 -23.43 -24.73 29.06
N PHE A 500 -22.69 -25.85 29.01
CA PHE A 500 -21.84 -26.29 30.13
C PHE A 500 -20.74 -27.26 29.65
N ALA A 501 -19.49 -26.83 29.80
CA ALA A 501 -18.30 -27.66 29.71
C ALA A 501 -18.16 -28.57 30.95
N ALA A 502 -17.53 -29.73 30.74
CA ALA A 502 -16.83 -30.61 31.68
C ALA A 502 -17.17 -30.56 33.21
N MET A 503 -17.68 -31.68 33.76
CA MET A 503 -16.97 -32.56 34.72
C MET A 503 -17.88 -33.57 35.47
N THR A 504 -17.47 -34.84 35.41
CA THR A 504 -17.61 -35.97 36.36
C THR A 504 -19.00 -36.54 36.74
N LEU A 505 -19.20 -37.83 36.46
CA LEU A 505 -19.68 -38.82 37.44
C LEU A 505 -19.24 -40.24 37.04
N SER A 506 -18.35 -40.80 37.86
CA SER A 506 -18.04 -42.22 37.97
C SER A 506 -19.19 -42.93 38.69
N ALA A 507 -19.72 -44.02 38.13
CA ALA A 507 -20.09 -45.25 38.85
C ALA A 507 -20.78 -46.26 37.92
N CYS A 508 -20.12 -47.42 37.78
CA CYS A 508 -20.63 -48.78 37.55
C CYS A 508 -19.83 -49.52 36.46
N THR A 509 -18.75 -50.16 36.90
CA THR A 509 -18.09 -51.25 36.17
C THR A 509 -18.96 -52.53 36.20
N PRO A 510 -18.79 -53.40 35.21
CA PRO A 510 -18.08 -54.64 35.51
C PRO A 510 -16.90 -54.91 34.55
N THR A 511 -15.81 -55.36 35.16
CA THR A 511 -14.70 -56.23 34.67
C THR A 511 -14.79 -56.63 33.19
N THR A 512 -13.80 -56.34 32.33
CA THR A 512 -12.47 -56.98 32.35
C THR A 512 -11.47 -56.28 31.40
N THR A 513 -10.19 -56.36 31.78
CA THR A 513 -8.96 -56.39 30.95
C THR A 513 -8.49 -55.13 30.21
N GLU A 514 -7.35 -54.64 30.73
CA GLU A 514 -6.24 -53.94 30.07
C GLU A 514 -6.45 -52.51 29.54
N ASN A 515 -5.84 -51.58 30.26
CA ASN A 515 -5.49 -50.24 29.81
C ASN A 515 -4.31 -50.37 28.82
N PRO A 516 -4.40 -49.75 27.63
CA PRO A 516 -3.35 -48.83 27.25
C PRO A 516 -3.90 -47.52 26.66
N MET A 517 -3.05 -46.50 26.62
CA MET A 517 -3.21 -45.17 25.99
C MET A 517 -3.48 -44.01 26.95
N THR A 518 -2.40 -43.55 27.58
CA THR A 518 -2.17 -42.11 27.78
C THR A 518 -2.29 -41.40 26.43
N GLY A 519 -3.34 -40.60 26.26
CA GLY A 519 -3.55 -39.77 25.07
C GLY A 519 -2.37 -38.83 24.85
N SER A 520 -1.88 -38.81 23.61
CA SER A 520 -0.83 -37.95 23.10
C SER A 520 -1.11 -36.48 23.45
N SER A 521 -0.17 -35.80 24.11
CA SER A 521 -0.18 -34.35 24.34
C SER A 521 0.24 -33.55 23.09
N ASN A 522 0.10 -34.13 21.90
CA ASN A 522 0.51 -33.50 20.65
C ASN A 522 -0.69 -32.77 20.03
N ARG A 523 -0.66 -31.43 20.06
CA ARG A 523 -1.72 -30.57 19.51
C ARG A 523 -1.89 -30.68 18.00
N SER A 524 -0.92 -31.29 17.31
CA SER A 524 -0.94 -31.55 15.87
C SER A 524 -1.32 -33.02 15.55
N ASP A 525 -1.81 -33.80 16.53
CA ASP A 525 -2.33 -35.15 16.28
C ASP A 525 -3.56 -35.10 15.36
N PRO A 526 -3.64 -35.93 14.29
CA PRO A 526 -4.72 -35.85 13.31
C PRO A 526 -6.14 -36.02 13.88
N ALA A 527 -6.33 -36.80 14.95
CA ALA A 527 -7.64 -36.97 15.57
C ALA A 527 -8.03 -35.74 16.39
N THR A 528 -7.06 -35.15 17.10
CA THR A 528 -7.23 -33.90 17.86
C THR A 528 -7.55 -32.72 16.92
N VAL A 529 -6.80 -32.59 15.82
CA VAL A 529 -7.00 -31.52 14.82
C VAL A 529 -8.37 -31.62 14.16
N LYS A 530 -8.84 -32.84 13.83
CA LYS A 530 -10.19 -33.05 13.29
C LYS A 530 -11.28 -32.64 14.28
N ALA A 531 -11.11 -32.95 15.56
CA ALA A 531 -12.07 -32.53 16.59
C ALA A 531 -12.11 -30.99 16.72
N GLN A 532 -10.95 -30.33 16.70
CA GLN A 532 -10.85 -28.87 16.74
C GLN A 532 -11.49 -28.20 15.50
N VAL A 533 -11.34 -28.80 14.32
CA VAL A 533 -11.98 -28.32 13.09
C VAL A 533 -13.51 -28.39 13.19
N GLU A 534 -14.06 -29.49 13.71
CA GLU A 534 -15.51 -29.61 13.90
C GLU A 534 -16.03 -28.64 14.99
N GLU A 535 -15.27 -28.43 16.06
CA GLU A 535 -15.57 -27.42 17.07
C GLU A 535 -15.59 -26.01 16.48
N LEU A 536 -14.62 -25.67 15.63
CA LEU A 536 -14.53 -24.37 14.96
C LEU A 536 -15.69 -24.17 13.96
N LYS A 537 -16.08 -25.22 13.22
CA LYS A 537 -17.26 -25.17 12.33
C LYS A 537 -18.55 -24.96 13.11
N GLN A 538 -18.69 -25.59 14.27
CA GLN A 538 -19.85 -25.36 15.14
C GLN A 538 -19.85 -23.93 15.70
N ALA A 539 -18.70 -23.42 16.13
CA ALA A 539 -18.56 -22.04 16.59
C ALA A 539 -18.92 -21.02 15.49
N LEU A 540 -18.61 -21.32 14.23
CA LEU A 540 -19.04 -20.51 13.09
C LEU A 540 -20.56 -20.55 12.86
N ALA A 541 -21.16 -21.73 12.96
CA ALA A 541 -22.61 -21.89 12.82
C ALA A 541 -23.36 -21.07 13.89
N ASP A 542 -22.88 -21.13 15.13
CA ASP A 542 -23.43 -20.37 16.25
C ASP A 542 -23.24 -18.86 16.05
N LEU A 543 -22.07 -18.44 15.56
CA LEU A 543 -21.77 -17.04 15.24
C LEU A 543 -22.69 -16.51 14.13
N HIS A 544 -22.93 -17.29 13.08
CA HIS A 544 -23.85 -16.92 12.00
C HIS A 544 -25.29 -16.79 12.50
N ALA A 545 -25.75 -17.71 13.36
CA ALA A 545 -27.07 -17.61 13.97
C ALA A 545 -27.19 -16.32 14.83
N PHE A 546 -26.19 -16.04 15.66
CA PHE A 546 -26.18 -14.84 16.50
C PHE A 546 -26.13 -13.54 15.70
N LYS A 547 -25.36 -13.52 14.61
CA LYS A 547 -25.33 -12.42 13.64
C LYS A 547 -26.70 -12.18 13.04
N THR A 548 -27.35 -13.22 12.54
CA THR A 548 -28.69 -13.12 11.94
C THR A 548 -29.74 -12.64 12.95
N GLU A 549 -29.71 -13.12 14.18
CA GLU A 549 -30.62 -12.62 15.23
C GLU A 549 -30.36 -11.15 15.56
N THR A 550 -29.09 -10.73 15.61
CA THR A 550 -28.72 -9.32 15.85
C THR A 550 -29.21 -8.42 14.71
N GLN A 551 -29.02 -8.84 13.46
CA GLN A 551 -29.52 -8.13 12.28
C GLN A 551 -31.04 -8.00 12.29
N GLN A 552 -31.76 -9.07 12.66
CA GLN A 552 -33.21 -9.05 12.79
C GLN A 552 -33.71 -8.13 13.91
N ALA A 553 -32.96 -8.05 15.03
CA ALA A 553 -33.28 -7.13 16.11
C ALA A 553 -33.21 -5.67 15.65
N ILE A 554 -32.22 -5.32 14.81
CA ILE A 554 -32.04 -3.96 14.27
C ILE A 554 -33.17 -3.57 13.30
N GLY A 555 -33.65 -4.52 12.48
CA GLY A 555 -34.80 -4.30 11.60
C GLY A 555 -34.65 -4.86 10.18
N PRO A 556 -35.36 -4.28 9.19
CA PRO A 556 -35.46 -4.84 7.84
C PRO A 556 -34.30 -4.46 6.91
N GLN A 557 -33.19 -3.97 7.45
CA GLN A 557 -32.04 -3.51 6.66
C GLN A 557 -31.42 -4.65 5.85
N LYS A 558 -30.89 -4.32 4.68
CA LYS A 558 -30.21 -5.29 3.81
C LYS A 558 -28.73 -5.34 4.14
N TRP A 559 -28.33 -6.45 4.75
CA TRP A 559 -26.96 -6.72 5.14
C TRP A 559 -26.17 -7.43 4.03
N SER A 560 -24.94 -6.98 3.79
CA SER A 560 -23.91 -7.70 3.04
C SER A 560 -22.94 -8.37 4.02
N ASP A 561 -22.45 -9.55 3.68
CA ASP A 561 -21.36 -10.19 4.41
C ASP A 561 -20.04 -9.92 3.68
N GLU A 562 -19.06 -9.35 4.38
CA GLU A 562 -17.77 -8.90 3.82
C GLU A 562 -16.69 -10.01 3.87
N GLY A 563 -17.13 -11.26 3.97
CA GLY A 563 -16.29 -12.46 3.97
C GLY A 563 -15.99 -13.04 5.36
N LEU A 564 -15.70 -14.34 5.37
CA LEU A 564 -15.31 -15.12 6.55
C LEU A 564 -13.79 -15.10 6.70
N ARG A 565 -13.29 -14.77 7.89
CA ARG A 565 -11.84 -14.77 8.18
C ARG A 565 -11.53 -15.72 9.32
N ASN A 566 -10.39 -16.40 9.24
CA ASN A 566 -9.81 -17.07 10.40
C ASN A 566 -8.83 -16.10 11.08
N SER A 567 -8.87 -16.00 12.40
CA SER A 567 -7.96 -15.15 13.18
C SER A 567 -7.32 -15.94 14.33
N PHE A 568 -6.20 -15.41 14.82
CA PHE A 568 -5.60 -15.88 16.06
C PHE A 568 -6.39 -15.41 17.25
N CYS A 569 -6.44 -16.26 18.27
CA CYS A 569 -7.06 -15.92 19.54
C CYS A 569 -6.30 -16.59 20.68
N THR A 570 -6.59 -16.14 21.90
CA THR A 570 -6.10 -16.75 23.13
C THR A 570 -7.31 -17.14 23.97
N THR A 571 -7.35 -18.38 24.46
CA THR A 571 -8.41 -18.85 25.35
C THR A 571 -8.34 -18.14 26.71
N PRO A 572 -9.41 -18.15 27.52
CA PRO A 572 -9.38 -17.56 28.87
C PRO A 572 -8.24 -18.10 29.75
N ASP A 573 -7.82 -19.34 29.52
CA ASP A 573 -6.75 -20.02 30.25
C ASP A 573 -5.34 -19.73 29.68
N GLY A 574 -5.24 -18.87 28.67
CA GLY A 574 -3.97 -18.41 28.10
C GLY A 574 -3.42 -19.29 26.97
N GLU A 575 -4.21 -20.21 26.42
CA GLU A 575 -3.76 -21.06 25.32
C GLU A 575 -4.00 -20.40 23.95
N GLU A 576 -3.04 -20.52 23.04
CA GLU A 576 -3.19 -20.07 21.65
C GLU A 576 -4.21 -20.93 20.89
N GLY A 577 -4.98 -20.29 20.01
CA GLY A 577 -6.01 -20.95 19.21
C GLY A 577 -6.43 -20.16 17.97
N VAL A 578 -7.48 -20.66 17.33
CA VAL A 578 -8.08 -20.10 16.12
C VAL A 578 -9.55 -19.76 16.39
N ASN A 579 -10.02 -18.64 15.86
CA ASN A 579 -11.44 -18.30 15.79
C ASN A 579 -11.83 -17.84 14.39
N TYR A 580 -13.13 -17.74 14.14
CA TYR A 580 -13.68 -17.08 12.97
C TYR A 580 -14.06 -15.64 13.29
N VAL A 581 -13.85 -14.75 12.33
CA VAL A 581 -14.36 -13.38 12.36
C VAL A 581 -15.32 -13.23 11.20
N VAL A 582 -16.53 -12.75 11.50
CA VAL A 582 -17.56 -12.46 10.51
C VAL A 582 -17.85 -10.97 10.54
N LEU A 583 -17.69 -10.33 9.39
CA LEU A 583 -18.08 -8.94 9.18
C LEU A 583 -19.33 -8.87 8.32
N SER A 584 -20.26 -8.03 8.74
CA SER A 584 -21.44 -7.68 7.96
C SER A 584 -21.69 -6.19 8.01
N GLN A 585 -22.15 -5.63 6.89
CA GLN A 585 -22.41 -4.21 6.76
C GLN A 585 -23.76 -3.97 6.11
N THR A 586 -24.35 -2.82 6.39
CA THR A 586 -25.55 -2.33 5.70
C THR A 586 -25.33 -0.89 5.30
N SER A 587 -25.62 -0.55 4.06
CA SER A 587 -25.68 0.84 3.61
C SER A 587 -27.03 1.50 3.88
N ASP A 588 -28.01 0.73 4.36
CA ASP A 588 -29.32 1.27 4.74
C ASP A 588 -29.11 2.10 6.02
N PRO A 589 -29.40 3.41 6.00
CA PRO A 589 -29.23 4.26 7.18
C PRO A 589 -30.09 3.75 8.33
N VAL A 590 -29.55 3.87 9.54
CA VAL A 590 -30.26 3.52 10.77
C VAL A 590 -30.37 4.74 11.68
N ASP A 591 -31.36 4.74 12.57
CA ASP A 591 -31.35 5.68 13.69
C ASP A 591 -30.21 5.28 14.63
N LEU A 592 -29.25 6.18 14.84
CA LEU A 592 -27.98 5.83 15.49
C LEU A 592 -28.19 5.39 16.94
N GLU A 593 -28.89 6.21 17.72
CA GLU A 593 -29.09 5.96 19.15
C GLU A 593 -30.08 4.79 19.36
N ALA A 594 -31.19 4.79 18.63
CA ALA A 594 -32.20 3.74 18.78
C ALA A 594 -31.67 2.36 18.37
N SER A 595 -30.84 2.28 17.32
CA SER A 595 -30.29 0.99 16.88
C SER A 595 -29.24 0.47 17.86
N VAL A 596 -28.43 1.36 18.43
CA VAL A 596 -27.46 0.99 19.48
C VAL A 596 -28.18 0.49 20.72
N ASP A 597 -29.25 1.16 21.15
CA ASP A 597 -30.05 0.74 22.31
C ASP A 597 -30.73 -0.62 22.09
N VAL A 598 -31.23 -0.87 20.88
CA VAL A 598 -31.83 -2.15 20.49
C VAL A 598 -30.80 -3.27 20.50
N VAL A 599 -29.64 -3.07 19.88
CA VAL A 599 -28.55 -4.07 19.85
C VAL A 599 -28.02 -4.32 21.25
N LYS A 600 -27.80 -3.26 22.02
CA LYS A 600 -27.38 -3.35 23.42
C LYS A 600 -28.35 -4.18 24.25
N SER A 601 -29.64 -3.85 24.21
CA SER A 601 -30.66 -4.59 24.96
C SER A 601 -30.73 -6.05 24.55
N PHE A 602 -30.62 -6.32 23.24
CA PHE A 602 -30.59 -7.68 22.70
C PHE A 602 -29.35 -8.45 23.20
N TRP A 603 -28.15 -7.89 23.10
CA TRP A 603 -26.91 -8.52 23.55
C TRP A 603 -26.87 -8.75 25.07
N GLU A 604 -27.33 -7.78 25.86
CA GLU A 604 -27.46 -7.94 27.32
C GLU A 604 -28.47 -9.03 27.68
N SER A 605 -29.57 -9.17 26.92
CA SER A 605 -30.52 -10.28 27.10
C SER A 605 -29.92 -11.65 26.82
N LYS A 606 -28.84 -11.68 26.02
CA LYS A 606 -28.06 -12.88 25.67
C LYS A 606 -26.87 -13.10 26.62
N GLY A 607 -26.71 -12.26 27.64
CA GLY A 607 -25.72 -12.41 28.71
C GLY A 607 -24.38 -11.72 28.46
N PHE A 608 -24.28 -10.85 27.44
CA PHE A 608 -23.08 -10.06 27.20
C PHE A 608 -23.03 -8.82 28.11
N ASN A 609 -21.84 -8.41 28.51
CA ASN A 609 -21.60 -7.08 29.07
C ASN A 609 -21.32 -6.12 27.92
N THR A 610 -21.97 -4.95 27.90
CA THR A 610 -21.82 -3.99 26.81
C THR A 610 -21.15 -2.69 27.24
N ARG A 611 -20.42 -2.05 26.34
CA ARG A 611 -19.93 -0.68 26.47
C ARG A 611 -20.22 0.13 25.22
N ILE A 612 -20.66 1.36 25.39
CA ILE A 612 -20.88 2.31 24.28
C ILE A 612 -19.72 3.30 24.25
N GLU A 613 -19.21 3.57 23.06
CA GLU A 613 -18.23 4.60 22.78
C GLU A 613 -18.82 5.57 21.73
N THR A 614 -18.93 6.84 22.12
CA THR A 614 -19.31 7.95 21.24
C THR A 614 -18.17 8.93 21.13
N ASN A 615 -17.93 9.44 19.92
CA ASN A 615 -16.97 10.53 19.71
C ASN A 615 -17.73 11.86 19.68
N PRO A 616 -17.54 12.78 20.63
CA PRO A 616 -18.23 14.07 20.64
C PRO A 616 -17.97 14.93 19.39
N ARG A 617 -16.89 14.65 18.64
CA ARG A 617 -16.50 15.35 17.41
C ARG A 617 -17.01 14.65 16.13
N ASP A 618 -17.57 13.44 16.24
CA ASP A 618 -18.20 12.70 15.15
C ASP A 618 -19.55 12.14 15.62
N PRO A 619 -20.58 13.00 15.72
CA PRO A 619 -21.90 12.59 16.20
C PRO A 619 -22.61 11.63 15.23
N GLY A 620 -22.06 11.43 14.03
CA GLY A 620 -22.57 10.50 13.03
C GLY A 620 -22.12 9.06 13.24
N LEU A 621 -21.43 8.75 14.34
CA LEU A 621 -20.84 7.44 14.61
C LEU A 621 -20.97 7.03 16.09
N ILE A 622 -21.68 5.94 16.35
CA ILE A 622 -21.77 5.32 17.68
C ILE A 622 -21.24 3.88 17.60
N ARG A 623 -20.35 3.51 18.52
CA ARG A 623 -19.84 2.14 18.63
C ARG A 623 -20.35 1.48 19.90
N LEU A 624 -20.79 0.24 19.77
CA LEU A 624 -21.18 -0.64 20.86
C LEU A 624 -20.28 -1.86 20.81
N TYR A 625 -19.59 -2.14 21.91
CA TYR A 625 -18.81 -3.36 22.08
C TYR A 625 -19.49 -4.23 23.12
N ALA A 626 -19.38 -5.55 22.97
CA ALA A 626 -19.81 -6.47 23.98
C ALA A 626 -18.86 -7.66 24.12
N ASP A 627 -18.75 -8.14 25.36
CA ASP A 627 -17.97 -9.32 25.71
C ASP A 627 -18.76 -10.27 26.63
N GLN A 628 -18.35 -11.54 26.63
CA GLN A 628 -18.70 -12.49 27.69
C GLN A 628 -17.45 -12.74 28.54
N ASN A 629 -17.64 -12.95 29.85
CA ASN A 629 -16.61 -13.23 30.87
C ASN A 629 -15.56 -14.28 30.42
N GLY A 630 -14.58 -13.89 29.60
CA GLY A 630 -13.56 -14.80 29.05
C GLY A 630 -13.10 -14.59 27.60
N GLY A 631 -13.71 -13.73 26.76
CA GLY A 631 -13.02 -13.26 25.53
C GLY A 631 -13.67 -13.52 24.15
N GLN A 632 -14.99 -13.41 24.02
CA GLN A 632 -15.63 -13.24 22.70
C GLN A 632 -16.00 -11.76 22.52
N LEU A 633 -15.33 -11.06 21.60
CA LEU A 633 -15.61 -9.66 21.29
C LEU A 633 -16.61 -9.57 20.13
N VAL A 634 -17.72 -8.87 20.34
CA VAL A 634 -18.63 -8.47 19.27
C VAL A 634 -18.75 -6.96 19.27
N SER A 635 -18.83 -6.35 18.09
CA SER A 635 -18.97 -4.91 17.96
C SER A 635 -20.00 -4.52 16.90
N TYR A 636 -20.75 -3.47 17.21
CA TYR A 636 -21.74 -2.87 16.35
C TYR A 636 -21.41 -1.40 16.18
N THR A 637 -21.42 -0.93 14.94
CA THR A 637 -21.18 0.46 14.58
C THR A 637 -22.42 1.00 13.90
N ALA A 638 -23.04 2.03 14.46
CA ALA A 638 -24.12 2.76 13.82
C ALA A 638 -23.56 4.04 13.19
N ASN A 639 -23.79 4.24 11.89
CA ASN A 639 -23.41 5.47 11.19
C ASN A 639 -24.51 5.92 10.20
N VAL A 640 -24.58 7.24 9.96
CA VAL A 640 -25.58 7.87 9.07
C VAL A 640 -25.47 7.42 7.62
N LEU A 641 -24.32 6.89 7.21
CA LEU A 641 -24.06 6.34 5.87
C LEU A 641 -24.21 4.82 5.80
N GLY A 642 -24.45 4.15 6.93
CA GLY A 642 -24.53 2.70 7.02
C GLY A 642 -24.04 2.17 8.37
N SER A 643 -24.33 0.92 8.68
CA SER A 643 -23.93 0.28 9.94
C SER A 643 -23.11 -0.97 9.71
N GLY A 644 -22.31 -1.34 10.70
CA GLY A 644 -21.41 -2.48 10.65
C GLY A 644 -21.58 -3.38 11.86
N LEU A 645 -21.39 -4.68 11.64
CA LEU A 645 -21.40 -5.72 12.65
C LEU A 645 -20.15 -6.56 12.46
N GLU A 646 -19.32 -6.63 13.49
CA GLU A 646 -18.12 -7.46 13.52
C GLU A 646 -18.22 -8.39 14.71
N MET A 647 -18.10 -9.69 14.46
CA MET A 647 -18.29 -10.70 15.49
C MET A 647 -17.22 -11.77 15.38
N ASP A 648 -16.61 -12.08 16.52
CA ASP A 648 -15.65 -13.16 16.66
C ASP A 648 -16.36 -14.41 17.18
N SER A 649 -15.98 -15.60 16.70
CA SER A 649 -16.40 -16.87 17.31
C SER A 649 -15.61 -17.11 18.60
N ALA A 650 -16.06 -18.08 19.38
CA ALA A 650 -15.24 -18.60 20.47
C ALA A 650 -13.88 -19.09 19.95
N CYS A 651 -12.86 -18.94 20.79
CA CYS A 651 -11.50 -19.39 20.50
C CYS A 651 -11.39 -20.90 20.67
N VAL A 652 -10.98 -21.61 19.62
CA VAL A 652 -10.68 -23.05 19.68
C VAL A 652 -9.17 -23.22 19.82
N ALA A 653 -8.72 -23.69 20.99
CA ALA A 653 -7.30 -23.91 21.27
C ALA A 653 -6.73 -24.98 20.32
N GLY A 654 -5.56 -24.72 19.72
CA GLY A 654 -4.92 -25.67 18.83
C GLY A 654 -3.83 -25.10 17.92
N ASP A 655 -3.13 -25.98 17.22
CA ASP A 655 -2.09 -25.62 16.24
C ASP A 655 -2.74 -25.12 14.95
N GLN A 656 -2.57 -23.82 14.66
CA GLN A 656 -3.18 -23.16 13.52
C GLN A 656 -2.78 -23.80 12.17
N ALA A 657 -1.51 -24.16 12.00
CA ALA A 657 -1.04 -24.70 10.73
C ALA A 657 -1.67 -26.07 10.47
N ALA A 658 -1.82 -26.88 11.52
CA ALA A 658 -2.50 -28.16 11.45
C ALA A 658 -4.01 -27.99 11.19
N ILE A 659 -4.68 -27.07 11.90
CA ILE A 659 -6.11 -26.79 11.75
C ILE A 659 -6.42 -26.24 10.34
N TYR A 660 -5.62 -25.32 9.82
CA TYR A 660 -5.85 -24.74 8.48
C TYR A 660 -5.61 -25.76 7.36
N LYS A 661 -4.64 -26.66 7.53
CA LYS A 661 -4.39 -27.73 6.58
C LYS A 661 -5.58 -28.70 6.50
N GLU A 662 -6.23 -28.97 7.62
CA GLU A 662 -7.43 -29.82 7.68
C GLU A 662 -8.71 -29.07 7.23
N LEU A 663 -8.82 -27.76 7.48
CA LEU A 663 -9.94 -26.93 7.01
C LEU A 663 -9.93 -26.70 5.49
N TYR A 664 -8.74 -26.56 4.90
CA TYR A 664 -8.56 -26.21 3.49
C TYR A 664 -7.59 -27.16 2.78
N PRO A 665 -7.92 -28.47 2.69
CA PRO A 665 -7.02 -29.48 2.11
C PRO A 665 -6.69 -29.19 0.64
N GLU A 666 -7.58 -28.50 -0.08
CA GLU A 666 -7.42 -28.07 -1.47
C GLU A 666 -6.25 -27.09 -1.67
N ASN A 667 -5.96 -26.24 -0.67
CA ASN A 667 -4.92 -25.20 -0.74
C ASN A 667 -3.53 -25.72 -0.36
N PHE A 668 -3.45 -26.87 0.31
CA PHE A 668 -2.21 -27.42 0.88
C PHE A 668 -1.86 -28.83 0.36
N GLY A 669 -2.67 -29.37 -0.55
CA GLY A 669 -2.53 -30.73 -1.09
C GLY A 669 -3.04 -31.80 -0.12
N LEU A 670 -3.62 -32.88 -0.68
CA LEU A 670 -4.14 -34.01 0.10
C LEU A 670 -3.05 -34.58 1.03
N PRO A 671 -3.37 -34.94 2.28
CA PRO A 671 -2.43 -35.65 3.14
C PRO A 671 -2.01 -36.95 2.48
N SER A 672 -0.69 -37.19 2.41
CA SER A 672 -0.12 -38.46 1.98
C SER A 672 -0.75 -39.58 2.79
N SER A 673 -1.39 -40.53 2.10
CA SER A 673 -1.91 -41.75 2.72
C SER A 673 -0.80 -42.43 3.53
N PRO A 674 -1.12 -43.03 4.69
CA PRO A 674 -0.11 -43.75 5.47
C PRO A 674 0.48 -44.84 4.59
N SER A 675 1.80 -44.76 4.37
CA SER A 675 2.54 -45.82 3.69
C SER A 675 2.36 -47.11 4.49
N PRO A 676 1.98 -48.23 3.87
CA PRO A 676 2.03 -49.51 4.55
C PRO A 676 3.51 -49.80 4.81
N SER A 677 3.89 -49.85 6.10
CA SER A 677 5.18 -50.39 6.52
C SER A 677 5.25 -51.89 6.17
N PRO A 678 6.46 -52.43 5.92
CA PRO A 678 6.66 -53.71 5.23
C PRO A 678 6.06 -54.93 5.93
#